data_AF-A0AAU6YTX1-F1
#
_entry.id   AF-A0AAU6YTX1-F1
#
_cell.length_a   1.000
_cell.length_b   1.000
_cell.length_c   1.000
_cell.angle_alpha   90.00
_cell.angle_beta   90.00
_cell.angle_gamma   90.00
#
_symmetry.space_group_name_H-M   'P 1'
#
loop_
_entity.id
_entity.type
_entity.pdbx_description
1 polymer ?
#
loop_
_entity_poly.entity_id
_entity_poly.type
_entity_poly.pdbx_seq_one_letter_code
_entity_poly.pdbx_strand_id
1 'polypeptide(L)'
;MAAATVAGGAEMGQGSSAARTGASATLRTTTEALTAESTWMPRFGVQGLDVSYYQAGVNWQQQWTMGARFAYIKATEGNYYSNAVFGAQYRGSRDVGMIRGAYHYANPAASSGADQAKIFVQGGGGWTADGYTLPPVLDFEGNPYAGQTIGGYYQGNTCYDMSPAQLTTWARDFGRTMQALTGRLPMLYTTTSWWSNCVGDPSGFGDWPLWIARFPGSQSESPGALPSSWDTFSVWQYSEKGPFANGGDSNVWNGNYAGLSAFARNSVSSAASLAIAELASATTQLGASTSGVSCGLRNGGCFQLFGNGAVIWSAGTGAQASLYGPVRDAWARTGSENGPLGYPTSALICGIRDKGCFQTYENGEILYSAASGAQPSTAGAIRTAYRKAGAENSALGYPTSGEVCGLRNSGCYQSYQRGEILWSQATGAQLSEAGPIRTAYRKAGAENSALGFPTSGKICGLPQTGCYQGFQAGAIIQTPATGAQLSPNGPIRTAWANSGFEGGPLGYPTGETTCGLVNGGCYQPYQKGAILWSPATGAQLSLNGPIRTAWAGTRYETGPLGYPTSAVICGLSNGGCYQAYQHGEILYSTASGAKPTTTGAIRTLYRNNAAENGLLGYPTSAEVCGLVNSGCYQNYQKGAIIWSPATGAQLSPNGPIRNAWSATRYETGPLAYPTTGVVCGLVKSGCYQNYQGGAIIWSPTTGARLSPNGPIRTLWQQTGFETGRLGYPTGAQTCNTTKTTCTQPFTGGKITWTTTRGAYIN
;
A
#
# COMPACT_ATOMS: atom_id res chain seq x y z
N MET A 1 -38.42 -31.99 73.89
CA MET A 1 -39.67 -31.81 73.12
C MET A 1 -39.30 -31.79 71.65
N ALA A 2 -39.87 -32.70 70.86
CA ALA A 2 -39.57 -32.84 69.44
C ALA A 2 -40.03 -31.59 68.68
N ALA A 3 -39.09 -30.82 68.13
CA ALA A 3 -39.39 -29.71 67.25
C ALA A 3 -39.73 -30.27 65.86
N ALA A 4 -40.90 -29.93 65.36
CA ALA A 4 -41.41 -30.36 64.07
C ALA A 4 -40.42 -30.01 62.94
N THR A 5 -39.99 -31.02 62.18
CA THR A 5 -39.52 -30.81 60.81
C THR A 5 -40.70 -30.26 60.02
N VAL A 6 -40.63 -28.99 59.63
CA VAL A 6 -41.67 -28.36 58.81
C VAL A 6 -41.61 -29.03 57.45
N ALA A 7 -42.61 -29.85 57.13
CA ALA A 7 -42.81 -30.34 55.78
C ALA A 7 -43.08 -29.13 54.87
N GLY A 8 -42.23 -28.89 53.88
CA GLY A 8 -42.41 -27.81 52.90
C GLY A 8 -41.31 -26.75 52.84
N GLY A 9 -40.84 -26.21 53.97
CA GLY A 9 -39.89 -25.07 54.00
C GLY A 9 -40.40 -23.83 53.23
N ALA A 10 -39.60 -22.76 53.09
CA ALA A 10 -39.96 -21.57 52.33
C ALA A 10 -39.75 -21.75 50.81
N GLU A 11 -40.42 -21.00 49.96
CA GLU A 11 -40.08 -20.93 48.53
C GLU A 11 -39.63 -19.52 48.11
N MET A 12 -38.95 -19.45 46.97
CA MET A 12 -38.33 -18.22 46.48
C MET A 12 -39.44 -17.25 46.03
N GLY A 13 -39.49 -16.05 46.62
CA GLY A 13 -40.57 -15.07 46.43
C GLY A 13 -41.66 -15.10 47.49
N GLN A 14 -41.60 -16.01 48.47
CA GLN A 14 -42.64 -16.14 49.50
C GLN A 14 -42.68 -14.91 50.43
N GLY A 15 -41.52 -14.41 50.86
CA GLY A 15 -41.42 -13.21 51.68
C GLY A 15 -41.90 -11.95 50.96
N SER A 16 -41.72 -11.94 49.65
CA SER A 16 -42.11 -10.87 48.74
C SER A 16 -43.64 -10.78 48.54
N SER A 17 -44.34 -11.90 48.62
CA SER A 17 -45.80 -12.01 48.52
C SER A 17 -46.54 -11.45 49.75
N ALA A 18 -45.98 -11.67 50.95
CA ALA A 18 -46.59 -11.26 52.22
C ALA A 18 -46.67 -9.72 52.40
N ALA A 19 -45.80 -8.96 51.73
CA ALA A 19 -45.78 -7.50 51.79
C ALA A 19 -46.93 -6.81 51.03
N ARG A 20 -47.78 -7.54 50.30
CA ARG A 20 -48.86 -6.99 49.45
C ARG A 20 -50.22 -6.78 50.16
N THR A 21 -50.41 -7.16 51.42
CA THR A 21 -51.72 -7.04 52.11
C THR A 21 -52.04 -5.64 52.63
N GLY A 22 -51.69 -4.59 51.90
CA GLY A 22 -51.77 -3.19 52.37
C GLY A 22 -52.16 -2.17 51.29
N ALA A 23 -53.14 -2.47 50.43
CA ALA A 23 -53.85 -1.43 49.66
C ALA A 23 -55.20 -1.96 49.19
N SER A 24 -56.28 -1.31 49.65
CA SER A 24 -57.64 -1.55 49.18
C SER A 24 -57.73 -1.11 47.71
N ALA A 25 -57.92 -2.06 46.80
CA ALA A 25 -58.13 -1.80 45.38
C ALA A 25 -59.47 -2.40 44.95
N THR A 26 -60.36 -1.51 44.53
CA THR A 26 -61.65 -1.77 43.91
C THR A 26 -61.51 -2.85 42.82
N LEU A 27 -62.21 -3.98 43.00
CA LEU A 27 -62.22 -5.08 42.03
C LEU A 27 -62.68 -4.59 40.64
N ARG A 28 -61.83 -4.75 39.63
CA ARG A 28 -62.27 -4.96 38.24
C ARG A 28 -62.27 -6.47 37.98
N THR A 29 -63.43 -7.07 38.16
CA THR A 29 -63.73 -8.47 37.81
C THR A 29 -63.99 -8.60 36.31
N THR A 30 -62.98 -9.01 35.55
CA THR A 30 -63.20 -9.65 34.25
C THR A 30 -62.36 -10.91 34.17
N THR A 31 -62.98 -12.03 33.80
CA THR A 31 -62.36 -13.37 33.73
C THR A 31 -61.20 -13.42 32.72
N GLU A 32 -61.19 -12.52 31.72
CA GLU A 32 -60.12 -12.39 30.72
C GLU A 32 -58.79 -11.86 31.29
N ALA A 33 -58.82 -10.97 32.28
CA ALA A 33 -57.61 -10.43 32.91
C ALA A 33 -56.88 -11.49 33.76
N LEU A 34 -57.64 -12.40 34.40
CA LEU A 34 -57.09 -13.51 35.18
C LEU A 34 -56.45 -14.60 34.30
N THR A 35 -56.95 -14.82 33.09
CA THR A 35 -56.33 -15.77 32.13
C THR A 35 -55.12 -15.18 31.42
N ALA A 36 -55.11 -13.89 31.08
CA ALA A 36 -54.03 -13.26 30.31
C ALA A 36 -52.72 -13.09 31.11
N GLU A 37 -52.79 -12.80 32.42
CA GLU A 37 -51.60 -12.74 33.29
C GLU A 37 -50.90 -14.11 33.42
N SER A 38 -51.68 -15.19 33.56
CA SER A 38 -51.15 -16.54 33.80
C SER A 38 -50.35 -17.13 32.62
N THR A 39 -50.48 -16.55 31.42
CA THR A 39 -49.80 -17.01 30.18
C THR A 39 -48.76 -16.04 29.64
N TRP A 40 -48.67 -14.84 30.22
CA TRP A 40 -47.78 -13.82 29.70
C TRP A 40 -46.30 -14.16 30.00
N MET A 41 -45.43 -13.91 29.03
CA MET A 41 -43.98 -14.01 29.15
C MET A 41 -43.33 -12.76 28.55
N PRO A 42 -42.25 -12.24 29.14
CA PRO A 42 -41.41 -11.24 28.49
C PRO A 42 -40.96 -11.71 27.11
N ARG A 43 -40.96 -10.80 26.13
CA ARG A 43 -40.61 -11.13 24.73
C ARG A 43 -39.11 -11.18 24.48
N PHE A 44 -38.31 -10.80 25.46
CA PHE A 44 -36.87 -10.89 25.43
C PHE A 44 -36.37 -12.06 26.28
N GLY A 45 -35.08 -12.33 26.16
CA GLY A 45 -34.40 -13.23 27.06
C GLY A 45 -34.64 -14.70 26.77
N VAL A 46 -34.07 -15.54 27.63
CA VAL A 46 -34.32 -16.98 27.63
C VAL A 46 -35.30 -17.26 28.76
N GLN A 47 -36.36 -18.02 28.49
CA GLN A 47 -37.37 -18.35 29.51
C GLN A 47 -36.87 -19.49 30.42
N GLY A 48 -37.27 -19.44 31.68
CA GLY A 48 -36.96 -20.44 32.69
C GLY A 48 -37.95 -20.42 33.85
N LEU A 49 -37.67 -21.26 34.83
CA LEU A 49 -38.53 -21.45 36.00
C LEU A 49 -37.69 -21.77 37.23
N ASP A 50 -38.28 -21.64 38.40
CA ASP A 50 -37.72 -22.19 39.62
C ASP A 50 -38.78 -22.99 40.38
N VAL A 51 -38.31 -24.00 41.13
CA VAL A 51 -39.19 -24.95 41.83
C VAL A 51 -38.62 -25.34 43.17
N SER A 52 -39.53 -25.68 44.08
CA SER A 52 -39.24 -26.15 45.42
C SER A 52 -39.97 -27.47 45.71
N TYR A 53 -40.03 -27.88 46.98
CA TYR A 53 -40.82 -29.04 47.39
C TYR A 53 -42.31 -28.91 47.03
N TYR A 54 -42.86 -27.69 46.96
CA TYR A 54 -44.28 -27.45 46.70
C TYR A 54 -44.73 -27.88 45.31
N GLN A 55 -43.83 -27.91 44.33
CA GLN A 55 -44.11 -28.40 42.98
C GLN A 55 -43.65 -29.86 42.83
N ALA A 56 -44.19 -30.76 43.66
CA ALA A 56 -43.95 -32.19 43.55
C ALA A 56 -44.52 -32.73 42.22
N GLY A 57 -43.67 -33.31 41.36
CA GLY A 57 -44.10 -33.95 40.10
C GLY A 57 -44.15 -33.02 38.87
N VAL A 58 -43.21 -32.10 38.72
CA VAL A 58 -43.07 -31.24 37.52
C VAL A 58 -42.98 -32.08 36.24
N ASN A 59 -43.88 -31.83 35.28
CA ASN A 59 -43.76 -32.38 33.93
C ASN A 59 -42.71 -31.58 33.13
N TRP A 60 -41.45 -31.97 33.25
CA TRP A 60 -40.33 -31.27 32.62
C TRP A 60 -40.43 -31.18 31.09
N GLN A 61 -40.97 -32.21 30.44
CA GLN A 61 -41.13 -32.21 28.99
C GLN A 61 -42.16 -31.17 28.54
N GLN A 62 -43.23 -30.99 29.32
CA GLN A 62 -44.20 -29.93 29.10
C GLN A 62 -43.56 -28.55 29.28
N GLN A 63 -42.80 -28.33 30.36
CA GLN A 63 -42.11 -27.06 30.59
C GLN A 63 -41.16 -26.70 29.44
N TRP A 64 -40.39 -27.68 28.95
CA TRP A 64 -39.52 -27.51 27.78
C TRP A 64 -40.31 -27.13 26.52
N THR A 65 -41.43 -27.81 26.28
CA THR A 65 -42.31 -27.56 25.12
C THR A 65 -42.93 -26.16 25.18
N MET A 66 -43.23 -25.67 26.38
CA MET A 66 -43.71 -24.30 26.61
C MET A 66 -42.63 -23.22 26.43
N GLY A 67 -41.36 -23.61 26.27
CA GLY A 67 -40.27 -22.70 25.92
C GLY A 67 -39.20 -22.51 27.00
N ALA A 68 -39.35 -23.10 28.18
CA ALA A 68 -38.33 -23.01 29.23
C ALA A 68 -37.02 -23.69 28.80
N ARG A 69 -35.88 -23.07 29.12
CA ARG A 69 -34.53 -23.56 28.78
C ARG A 69 -33.58 -23.57 29.97
N PHE A 70 -33.96 -22.98 31.10
CA PHE A 70 -33.24 -23.16 32.35
C PHE A 70 -34.16 -23.37 33.55
N ALA A 71 -33.63 -24.00 34.59
CA ALA A 71 -34.35 -24.22 35.85
C ALA A 71 -33.44 -24.01 37.07
N TYR A 72 -33.99 -23.46 38.15
CA TYR A 72 -33.36 -23.45 39.46
C TYR A 72 -34.19 -24.25 40.46
N ILE A 73 -33.53 -25.07 41.28
CA ILE A 73 -34.21 -25.98 42.20
C ILE A 73 -33.77 -25.69 43.64
N LYS A 74 -34.71 -25.58 44.58
CA LYS A 74 -34.39 -25.40 46.00
C LYS A 74 -33.63 -26.62 46.52
N ALA A 75 -32.42 -26.43 47.05
CA ALA A 75 -31.66 -27.50 47.67
C ALA A 75 -31.85 -27.53 49.19
N THR A 76 -31.66 -26.39 49.85
CA THR A 76 -31.62 -26.29 51.32
C THR A 76 -32.18 -24.96 51.82
N GLU A 77 -32.45 -24.90 53.11
CA GLU A 77 -32.88 -23.69 53.83
C GLU A 77 -32.32 -23.70 55.25
N GLY A 78 -31.78 -22.56 55.68
CA GLY A 78 -31.10 -22.48 56.96
C GLY A 78 -30.02 -23.56 57.10
N ASN A 79 -29.77 -24.00 58.33
CA ASN A 79 -28.94 -25.18 58.59
C ASN A 79 -29.76 -26.42 58.97
N TYR A 80 -31.09 -26.39 58.79
CA TYR A 80 -32.02 -27.39 59.33
C TYR A 80 -32.92 -28.06 58.29
N TYR A 81 -33.05 -27.53 57.08
CA TYR A 81 -33.92 -28.08 56.03
C TYR A 81 -33.13 -28.47 54.76
N SER A 82 -33.50 -29.62 54.19
CA SER A 82 -33.07 -30.09 52.88
C SER A 82 -34.28 -30.56 52.07
N ASN A 83 -34.32 -30.23 50.78
CA ASN A 83 -35.44 -30.58 49.91
C ASN A 83 -35.35 -32.06 49.51
N ALA A 84 -36.27 -32.87 50.05
CA ALA A 84 -36.33 -34.31 49.82
C ALA A 84 -36.54 -34.70 48.33
N VAL A 85 -37.10 -33.81 47.50
CA VAL A 85 -37.33 -34.06 46.07
C VAL A 85 -36.32 -33.36 45.15
N PHE A 86 -35.31 -32.65 45.69
CA PHE A 86 -34.30 -31.92 44.93
C PHE A 86 -33.65 -32.78 43.84
N GLY A 87 -33.19 -33.99 44.19
CA GLY A 87 -32.49 -34.87 43.25
C GLY A 87 -33.35 -35.28 42.05
N ALA A 88 -34.66 -35.45 42.23
CA ALA A 88 -35.58 -35.77 41.14
C ALA A 88 -35.84 -34.55 40.24
N GLN A 89 -36.04 -33.37 40.82
CA GLN A 89 -36.26 -32.12 40.08
C GLN A 89 -34.99 -31.68 39.31
N TYR A 90 -33.83 -31.76 39.96
CA TYR A 90 -32.54 -31.35 39.38
C TYR A 90 -32.13 -32.25 38.20
N ARG A 91 -32.38 -33.57 38.28
CA ARG A 91 -32.16 -34.48 37.15
C ARG A 91 -33.23 -34.34 36.06
N GLY A 92 -34.51 -34.31 36.44
CA GLY A 92 -35.60 -34.25 35.46
C GLY A 92 -35.55 -33.02 34.55
N SER A 93 -35.18 -31.85 35.09
CA SER A 93 -34.94 -30.65 34.27
C SER A 93 -33.78 -30.83 33.29
N ARG A 94 -32.71 -31.52 33.70
CA ARG A 94 -31.56 -31.78 32.84
C ARG A 94 -31.87 -32.76 31.71
N ASP A 95 -32.65 -33.80 32.00
CA ASP A 95 -32.99 -34.87 31.07
C ASP A 95 -33.73 -34.35 29.84
N VAL A 96 -34.51 -33.27 29.98
CA VAL A 96 -35.17 -32.59 28.86
C VAL A 96 -34.31 -31.52 28.17
N GLY A 97 -33.08 -31.30 28.66
CA GLY A 97 -32.09 -30.42 28.03
C GLY A 97 -31.86 -29.06 28.69
N MET A 98 -32.48 -28.76 29.84
CA MET A 98 -32.32 -27.45 30.47
C MET A 98 -30.93 -27.28 31.11
N ILE A 99 -30.41 -26.04 31.06
CA ILE A 99 -29.32 -25.59 31.92
C ILE A 99 -29.92 -25.41 33.32
N ARG A 100 -29.30 -25.95 34.37
CA ARG A 100 -29.91 -25.96 35.70
C ARG A 100 -28.96 -25.55 36.81
N GLY A 101 -29.52 -24.96 37.86
CA GLY A 101 -28.82 -24.57 39.07
C GLY A 101 -29.60 -24.94 40.32
N ALA A 102 -29.01 -24.67 41.48
CA ALA A 102 -29.64 -24.83 42.77
C ALA A 102 -29.72 -23.48 43.48
N TYR A 103 -30.68 -23.34 44.39
CA TYR A 103 -30.77 -22.19 45.28
C TYR A 103 -30.91 -22.61 46.75
N HIS A 104 -30.50 -21.69 47.63
CA HIS A 104 -30.57 -21.81 49.08
C HIS A 104 -31.41 -20.67 49.66
N TYR A 105 -32.48 -21.00 50.37
CA TYR A 105 -33.27 -20.02 51.11
C TYR A 105 -32.53 -19.60 52.38
N ALA A 106 -32.10 -18.34 52.43
CA ALA A 106 -31.33 -17.82 53.54
C ALA A 106 -32.18 -17.67 54.80
N ASN A 107 -31.61 -18.06 55.93
CA ASN A 107 -32.21 -17.80 57.24
C ASN A 107 -31.19 -17.22 58.21
N PRO A 108 -30.91 -15.91 58.18
CA PRO A 108 -29.86 -15.31 58.98
C PRO A 108 -30.03 -15.45 60.50
N ALA A 109 -31.27 -15.62 60.97
CA ALA A 109 -31.58 -15.86 62.37
C ALA A 109 -31.14 -17.26 62.87
N ALA A 110 -30.97 -18.23 61.96
CA ALA A 110 -30.66 -19.61 62.32
C ALA A 110 -29.15 -19.88 62.51
N SER A 111 -28.29 -19.31 61.67
CA SER A 111 -26.84 -19.57 61.72
C SER A 111 -26.03 -18.56 60.90
N SER A 112 -24.70 -18.67 60.90
CA SER A 112 -23.82 -17.84 60.06
C SER A 112 -24.01 -18.10 58.56
N GLY A 113 -23.59 -17.14 57.73
CA GLY A 113 -23.61 -17.28 56.27
C GLY A 113 -22.68 -18.39 55.80
N ALA A 114 -21.50 -18.51 56.40
CA ALA A 114 -20.56 -19.58 56.12
C ALA A 114 -21.14 -20.97 56.40
N ASP A 115 -21.89 -21.15 57.50
CA ASP A 115 -22.49 -22.45 57.82
C ASP A 115 -23.57 -22.84 56.82
N GLN A 116 -24.41 -21.89 56.41
CA GLN A 116 -25.45 -22.13 55.41
C GLN A 116 -24.85 -22.41 54.03
N ALA A 117 -23.77 -21.72 53.65
CA ALA A 117 -23.04 -22.00 52.41
C ALA A 117 -22.50 -23.43 52.37
N LYS A 118 -21.93 -23.93 53.49
CA LYS A 118 -21.44 -25.32 53.57
C LYS A 118 -22.57 -26.33 53.42
N ILE A 119 -23.68 -26.13 54.14
CA ILE A 119 -24.87 -26.99 54.04
C ILE A 119 -25.44 -26.96 52.63
N PHE A 120 -25.46 -25.79 51.98
CA PHE A 120 -25.92 -25.67 50.61
C PHE A 120 -25.06 -26.45 49.62
N VAL A 121 -23.73 -26.30 49.67
CA VAL A 121 -22.83 -27.06 48.79
C VAL A 121 -22.99 -28.56 49.00
N GLN A 122 -23.11 -29.03 50.25
CA GLN A 122 -23.38 -30.44 50.57
C GLN A 122 -24.75 -30.91 50.08
N GLY A 123 -25.76 -30.05 50.10
CA GLY A 123 -27.13 -30.35 49.71
C GLY A 123 -27.43 -30.24 48.20
N GLY A 124 -26.45 -29.86 47.38
CA GLY A 124 -26.61 -29.78 45.91
C GLY A 124 -26.26 -28.42 45.28
N GLY A 125 -25.80 -27.45 46.08
CA GLY A 125 -25.34 -26.12 45.65
C GLY A 125 -23.93 -26.06 45.07
N GLY A 126 -23.30 -27.20 44.77
CA GLY A 126 -22.00 -27.25 44.09
C GLY A 126 -22.08 -26.72 42.66
N TRP A 127 -20.93 -26.33 42.09
CA TRP A 127 -20.83 -25.86 40.72
C TRP A 127 -19.68 -26.53 39.95
N THR A 128 -19.90 -26.77 38.67
CA THR A 128 -18.92 -27.29 37.71
C THR A 128 -19.02 -26.53 36.40
N ALA A 129 -17.90 -26.28 35.73
CA ALA A 129 -17.83 -25.54 34.45
C ALA A 129 -18.28 -26.38 33.23
N ASP A 130 -19.25 -27.26 33.41
CA ASP A 130 -19.70 -28.24 32.41
C ASP A 130 -20.62 -27.64 31.33
N GLY A 131 -20.95 -26.35 31.46
CA GLY A 131 -21.77 -25.60 30.51
C GLY A 131 -23.27 -25.85 30.62
N TYR A 132 -23.70 -26.61 31.63
CA TYR A 132 -25.11 -26.83 31.95
C TYR A 132 -25.43 -26.66 33.44
N THR A 133 -24.43 -26.46 34.31
CA THR A 133 -24.55 -26.15 35.74
C THR A 133 -24.43 -24.65 35.98
N LEU A 134 -25.53 -24.03 36.39
CA LEU A 134 -25.58 -22.59 36.69
C LEU A 134 -24.94 -22.27 38.05
N PRO A 135 -24.44 -21.03 38.24
CA PRO A 135 -23.94 -20.58 39.53
C PRO A 135 -24.98 -20.75 40.64
N PRO A 136 -24.54 -21.10 41.86
CA PRO A 136 -25.44 -21.27 43.00
C PRO A 136 -26.16 -19.96 43.33
N VAL A 137 -27.40 -20.04 43.80
CA VAL A 137 -28.19 -18.86 44.16
C VAL A 137 -28.36 -18.75 45.67
N LEU A 138 -28.10 -17.57 46.20
CA LEU A 138 -28.51 -17.16 47.53
C LEU A 138 -29.86 -16.46 47.42
N ASP A 139 -30.90 -17.06 47.96
CA ASP A 139 -32.22 -16.46 48.10
C ASP A 139 -32.28 -15.66 49.40
N PHE A 140 -32.18 -14.32 49.27
CA PHE A 140 -32.02 -13.37 50.36
C PHE A 140 -33.15 -12.34 50.32
N GLU A 141 -34.26 -12.71 50.95
CA GLU A 141 -35.48 -11.93 50.92
C GLU A 141 -36.17 -11.80 52.30
N GLY A 142 -37.31 -11.13 52.29
CA GLY A 142 -38.15 -10.89 53.46
C GLY A 142 -38.48 -12.16 54.22
N ASN A 143 -38.39 -12.09 55.55
CA ASN A 143 -38.67 -13.24 56.40
C ASN A 143 -40.18 -13.60 56.39
N PRO A 144 -40.60 -14.74 55.78
CA PRO A 144 -42.00 -15.18 55.79
C PRO A 144 -42.43 -15.74 57.14
N TYR A 145 -41.48 -15.98 58.05
CA TYR A 145 -41.70 -16.56 59.37
C TYR A 145 -41.66 -15.52 60.49
N ALA A 146 -41.91 -14.25 60.19
CA ALA A 146 -41.81 -13.18 61.18
C ALA A 146 -42.59 -13.51 62.47
N GLY A 147 -41.91 -13.46 63.61
CA GLY A 147 -42.46 -13.80 64.93
C GLY A 147 -42.59 -15.29 65.25
N GLN A 148 -42.15 -16.19 64.37
CA GLN A 148 -42.23 -17.64 64.57
C GLN A 148 -40.90 -18.26 65.04
N THR A 149 -40.94 -19.53 65.45
CA THR A 149 -39.74 -20.34 65.76
C THR A 149 -39.71 -21.55 64.84
N ILE A 150 -38.71 -21.62 63.95
CA ILE A 150 -38.54 -22.70 62.97
C ILE A 150 -37.20 -23.37 63.21
N GLY A 151 -37.17 -24.71 63.21
CA GLY A 151 -35.93 -25.48 63.43
C GLY A 151 -35.25 -25.22 64.79
N GLY A 152 -35.97 -24.67 65.77
CA GLY A 152 -35.44 -24.27 67.08
C GLY A 152 -34.92 -22.82 67.16
N TYR A 153 -35.03 -22.05 66.07
CA TYR A 153 -34.56 -20.67 65.99
C TYR A 153 -35.72 -19.68 65.91
N TYR A 154 -35.74 -18.69 66.80
CA TYR A 154 -36.68 -17.58 66.71
C TYR A 154 -36.32 -16.70 65.51
N GLN A 155 -37.31 -16.42 64.67
CA GLN A 155 -37.10 -15.89 63.32
C GLN A 155 -37.06 -14.36 63.25
N GLY A 156 -37.45 -13.66 64.32
CA GLY A 156 -37.44 -12.20 64.39
C GLY A 156 -38.46 -11.53 63.47
N ASN A 157 -38.23 -10.27 63.08
CA ASN A 157 -39.09 -9.50 62.20
C ASN A 157 -38.82 -9.75 60.69
N THR A 158 -39.39 -8.92 59.81
CA THR A 158 -39.19 -9.01 58.34
C THR A 158 -37.72 -8.88 57.87
N CYS A 159 -36.85 -8.28 58.69
CA CYS A 159 -35.41 -8.17 58.51
C CYS A 159 -34.64 -9.09 59.49
N TYR A 160 -35.26 -10.15 59.98
CA TYR A 160 -34.68 -11.14 60.90
C TYR A 160 -34.19 -10.58 62.25
N ASP A 161 -34.73 -9.44 62.71
CA ASP A 161 -34.23 -8.67 63.87
C ASP A 161 -32.76 -8.26 63.75
N MET A 162 -32.26 -8.11 62.52
CA MET A 162 -30.88 -7.72 62.23
C MET A 162 -30.81 -6.33 61.60
N SER A 163 -29.73 -5.61 61.92
CA SER A 163 -29.41 -4.33 61.27
C SER A 163 -28.93 -4.53 59.83
N PRO A 164 -29.01 -3.47 58.97
CA PRO A 164 -28.44 -3.49 57.62
C PRO A 164 -26.98 -3.95 57.56
N ALA A 165 -26.14 -3.51 58.50
CA ALA A 165 -24.73 -3.90 58.56
C ALA A 165 -24.53 -5.39 58.91
N GLN A 166 -25.38 -5.94 59.78
CA GLN A 166 -25.33 -7.36 60.13
C GLN A 166 -25.78 -8.24 58.96
N LEU A 167 -26.87 -7.88 58.27
CA LEU A 167 -27.34 -8.60 57.08
C LEU A 167 -26.33 -8.51 55.93
N THR A 168 -25.74 -7.34 55.72
CA THR A 168 -24.64 -7.15 54.75
C THR A 168 -23.45 -8.06 55.07
N THR A 169 -23.04 -8.11 56.33
CA THR A 169 -21.92 -8.95 56.78
C THR A 169 -22.24 -10.43 56.59
N TRP A 170 -23.45 -10.85 56.93
CA TRP A 170 -23.92 -12.22 56.78
C TRP A 170 -23.94 -12.66 55.31
N ALA A 171 -24.49 -11.84 54.41
CA ALA A 171 -24.52 -12.14 52.99
C ALA A 171 -23.10 -12.26 52.42
N ARG A 172 -22.18 -11.37 52.79
CA ARG A 172 -20.76 -11.46 52.37
C ARG A 172 -20.09 -12.72 52.89
N ASP A 173 -20.37 -13.13 54.12
CA ASP A 173 -19.83 -14.36 54.72
C ASP A 173 -20.28 -15.61 53.95
N PHE A 174 -21.57 -15.68 53.60
CA PHE A 174 -22.11 -16.71 52.71
C PHE A 174 -21.39 -16.71 51.35
N GLY A 175 -21.32 -15.56 50.68
CA GLY A 175 -20.72 -15.45 49.35
C GLY A 175 -19.26 -15.81 49.27
N ARG A 176 -18.45 -15.35 50.24
CA ARG A 176 -17.04 -15.70 50.34
C ARG A 176 -16.86 -17.20 50.51
N THR A 177 -17.70 -17.82 51.34
CA THR A 177 -17.66 -19.26 51.57
C THR A 177 -18.07 -20.03 50.32
N MET A 178 -19.13 -19.60 49.61
CA MET A 178 -19.51 -20.18 48.32
C MET A 178 -18.40 -20.05 47.28
N GLN A 179 -17.75 -18.88 47.18
CA GLN A 179 -16.65 -18.67 46.27
C GLN A 179 -15.46 -19.58 46.60
N ALA A 180 -15.13 -19.75 47.88
CA ALA A 180 -14.07 -20.64 48.32
C ALA A 180 -14.37 -22.13 48.00
N LEU A 181 -15.63 -22.55 48.16
CA LEU A 181 -16.04 -23.94 47.97
C LEU A 181 -16.31 -24.31 46.49
N THR A 182 -16.73 -23.35 45.66
CA THR A 182 -17.22 -23.62 44.30
C THR A 182 -16.49 -22.86 43.20
N GLY A 183 -15.63 -21.89 43.56
CA GLY A 183 -15.01 -20.98 42.59
C GLY A 183 -15.97 -19.92 42.01
N ARG A 184 -17.20 -19.83 42.51
CA ARG A 184 -18.23 -18.88 42.04
C ARG A 184 -18.77 -18.05 43.21
N LEU A 185 -18.89 -16.73 43.01
CA LEU A 185 -19.83 -15.95 43.81
C LEU A 185 -21.25 -16.43 43.49
N PRO A 186 -22.14 -16.53 44.48
CA PRO A 186 -23.50 -16.90 44.21
C PRO A 186 -24.23 -15.75 43.50
N MET A 187 -25.22 -16.10 42.68
CA MET A 187 -26.21 -15.14 42.21
C MET A 187 -27.13 -14.79 43.38
N LEU A 188 -27.43 -13.51 43.58
CA LEU A 188 -28.24 -13.05 44.70
C LEU A 188 -29.67 -12.83 44.24
N TYR A 189 -30.61 -13.55 44.84
CA TYR A 189 -32.04 -13.33 44.65
C TYR A 189 -32.59 -12.40 45.74
N THR A 190 -33.35 -11.37 45.36
CA THR A 190 -33.99 -10.43 46.30
C THR A 190 -35.09 -9.57 45.63
N THR A 191 -35.72 -8.68 46.40
CA THR A 191 -36.57 -7.59 45.88
C THR A 191 -35.94 -6.22 46.14
N THR A 192 -36.22 -5.25 45.26
CA THR A 192 -35.74 -3.87 45.42
C THR A 192 -36.13 -3.26 46.76
N SER A 193 -37.39 -3.43 47.17
CA SER A 193 -37.90 -2.85 48.41
C SER A 193 -37.29 -3.46 49.66
N TRP A 194 -37.16 -4.79 49.71
CA TRP A 194 -36.59 -5.44 50.89
C TRP A 194 -35.09 -5.19 51.00
N TRP A 195 -34.35 -5.29 49.89
CA TRP A 195 -32.91 -5.02 49.90
C TRP A 195 -32.59 -3.60 50.36
N SER A 196 -33.31 -2.60 49.83
CA SER A 196 -33.14 -1.21 50.24
C SER A 196 -33.50 -0.98 51.71
N ASN A 197 -34.64 -1.52 52.17
CA ASN A 197 -35.12 -1.28 53.53
C ASN A 197 -34.34 -2.06 54.61
N CYS A 198 -34.05 -3.34 54.38
CA CYS A 198 -33.46 -4.22 55.39
C CYS A 198 -31.93 -4.32 55.26
N VAL A 199 -31.37 -4.26 54.05
CA VAL A 199 -29.91 -4.42 53.82
C VAL A 199 -29.21 -3.08 53.61
N GLY A 200 -29.94 -2.05 53.18
CA GLY A 200 -29.45 -0.67 53.10
C GLY A 200 -28.63 -0.35 51.86
N ASP A 201 -28.86 -1.05 50.74
CA ASP A 201 -28.17 -0.85 49.46
C ASP A 201 -26.62 -0.74 49.56
N PRO A 202 -25.94 -1.68 50.22
CA PRO A 202 -24.49 -1.61 50.39
C PRO A 202 -23.77 -1.66 49.04
N SER A 203 -22.68 -0.89 48.92
CA SER A 203 -21.80 -0.97 47.75
C SER A 203 -21.04 -2.29 47.70
N GLY A 204 -20.48 -2.65 46.53
CA GLY A 204 -19.64 -3.85 46.39
C GLY A 204 -20.40 -5.18 46.32
N PHE A 205 -21.67 -5.15 45.92
CA PHE A 205 -22.45 -6.31 45.48
C PHE A 205 -22.69 -6.33 43.97
N GLY A 206 -22.35 -5.27 43.23
CA GLY A 206 -22.52 -5.20 41.77
C GLY A 206 -21.79 -6.30 40.97
N ASP A 207 -20.81 -6.97 41.58
CA ASP A 207 -20.10 -8.11 41.00
C ASP A 207 -20.85 -9.45 41.16
N TRP A 208 -21.89 -9.48 41.99
CA TRP A 208 -22.75 -10.63 42.17
C TRP A 208 -23.85 -10.56 41.11
N PRO A 209 -24.08 -11.63 40.33
CA PRO A 209 -25.23 -11.66 39.44
C PRO A 209 -26.51 -11.41 40.25
N LEU A 210 -27.40 -10.55 39.75
CA LEU A 210 -28.66 -10.25 40.41
C LEU A 210 -29.78 -11.09 39.80
N TRP A 211 -30.55 -11.75 40.64
CA TRP A 211 -31.86 -12.28 40.33
C TRP A 211 -32.91 -11.43 41.03
N ILE A 212 -33.59 -10.57 40.27
CA ILE A 212 -34.58 -9.64 40.85
C ILE A 212 -35.98 -10.27 40.81
N ALA A 213 -36.71 -10.22 41.92
CA ALA A 213 -38.12 -10.54 41.96
C ALA A 213 -38.96 -9.26 41.82
N ARG A 214 -39.80 -9.20 40.78
CA ARG A 214 -40.70 -8.07 40.57
C ARG A 214 -41.85 -8.46 39.67
N PHE A 215 -43.06 -8.55 40.22
CA PHE A 215 -44.26 -8.93 39.46
C PHE A 215 -45.06 -7.68 39.06
N PRO A 216 -45.01 -7.26 37.79
CA PRO A 216 -45.70 -6.06 37.35
C PRO A 216 -47.21 -6.33 37.29
N GLY A 217 -48.04 -5.38 37.74
CA GLY A 217 -49.51 -5.51 37.70
C GLY A 217 -50.13 -5.39 36.29
N SER A 218 -49.28 -5.38 35.26
CA SER A 218 -49.61 -5.35 33.84
C SER A 218 -48.36 -5.79 33.06
N GLN A 219 -48.53 -6.32 31.84
CA GLN A 219 -47.43 -6.76 31.00
C GLN A 219 -46.33 -5.69 30.87
N SER A 220 -45.08 -6.06 31.20
CA SER A 220 -43.93 -5.16 31.20
C SER A 220 -42.70 -5.87 30.65
N GLU A 221 -41.94 -5.19 29.79
CA GLU A 221 -40.66 -5.73 29.29
C GLU A 221 -39.48 -5.30 30.18
N SER A 222 -39.75 -4.94 31.43
CA SER A 222 -38.74 -4.50 32.39
C SER A 222 -39.16 -4.81 33.83
N PRO A 223 -38.22 -5.21 34.70
CA PRO A 223 -38.45 -5.31 36.14
C PRO A 223 -38.57 -3.92 36.80
N GLY A 224 -38.33 -2.81 36.10
CA GLY A 224 -38.30 -1.45 36.65
C GLY A 224 -37.02 -1.17 37.47
N ALA A 225 -37.07 -0.19 38.38
CA ALA A 225 -35.96 0.18 39.24
C ALA A 225 -35.39 -1.01 40.06
N LEU A 226 -34.07 -1.20 39.96
CA LEU A 226 -33.28 -2.19 40.69
C LEU A 226 -32.76 -1.61 42.02
N PRO A 227 -32.33 -2.44 42.99
CA PRO A 227 -31.59 -1.94 44.15
C PRO A 227 -30.30 -1.23 43.70
N SER A 228 -29.90 -0.14 44.35
CA SER A 228 -28.80 0.71 43.86
C SER A 228 -27.41 0.07 43.96
N SER A 229 -27.33 -1.11 44.59
CA SER A 229 -26.15 -1.97 44.56
C SER A 229 -25.85 -2.56 43.17
N TRP A 230 -26.80 -2.54 42.22
CA TRP A 230 -26.66 -3.09 40.86
C TRP A 230 -27.18 -2.15 39.76
N ASP A 231 -26.45 -2.10 38.65
CA ASP A 231 -26.86 -1.38 37.44
C ASP A 231 -27.73 -2.23 36.49
N THR A 232 -27.70 -3.55 36.65
CA THR A 232 -28.41 -4.51 35.78
C THR A 232 -28.78 -5.79 36.53
N PHE A 233 -29.66 -6.59 35.94
CA PHE A 233 -30.04 -7.92 36.43
C PHE A 233 -29.58 -9.02 35.47
N SER A 234 -29.33 -10.20 36.01
CA SER A 234 -29.03 -11.43 35.26
C SER A 234 -30.29 -12.27 35.03
N VAL A 235 -31.11 -12.44 36.06
CA VAL A 235 -32.41 -13.13 35.98
C VAL A 235 -33.49 -12.22 36.57
N TRP A 236 -34.67 -12.25 35.96
CA TRP A 236 -35.86 -11.60 36.50
C TRP A 236 -36.96 -12.63 36.72
N GLN A 237 -37.43 -12.75 37.97
CA GLN A 237 -38.68 -13.45 38.29
C GLN A 237 -39.83 -12.49 38.04
N TYR A 238 -40.54 -12.71 36.93
CA TYR A 238 -41.56 -11.78 36.42
C TYR A 238 -42.99 -12.20 36.79
N SER A 239 -43.18 -13.43 37.24
CA SER A 239 -44.49 -13.95 37.67
C SER A 239 -44.33 -15.05 38.71
N GLU A 240 -45.22 -15.02 39.71
CA GLU A 240 -45.41 -16.05 40.75
C GLU A 240 -46.60 -16.99 40.41
N LYS A 241 -47.26 -16.77 39.26
CA LYS A 241 -48.54 -17.41 38.88
C LYS A 241 -48.50 -18.11 37.53
N GLY A 242 -47.31 -18.33 36.98
CA GLY A 242 -47.11 -18.97 35.68
C GLY A 242 -46.63 -18.03 34.57
N PRO A 243 -46.39 -18.58 33.37
CA PRO A 243 -46.96 -19.84 32.89
C PRO A 243 -46.28 -21.13 33.34
N PHE A 244 -45.05 -21.08 33.85
CA PHE A 244 -44.28 -22.27 34.16
C PHE A 244 -44.61 -22.87 35.54
N ALA A 245 -43.99 -24.00 35.86
CA ALA A 245 -44.06 -24.65 37.18
C ALA A 245 -45.49 -24.99 37.66
N ASN A 246 -46.40 -25.33 36.73
CA ASN A 246 -47.83 -25.56 37.00
C ASN A 246 -48.57 -24.33 37.57
N GLY A 247 -48.24 -23.14 37.06
CA GLY A 247 -48.80 -21.88 37.55
C GLY A 247 -48.01 -21.27 38.71
N GLY A 248 -46.69 -21.51 38.73
CA GLY A 248 -45.76 -20.99 39.74
C GLY A 248 -44.69 -20.08 39.14
N ASP A 249 -43.51 -20.08 39.74
CA ASP A 249 -42.48 -19.08 39.46
C ASP A 249 -41.89 -19.16 38.05
N SER A 250 -41.95 -18.02 37.36
CA SER A 250 -41.54 -17.87 35.97
C SER A 250 -40.46 -16.80 35.83
N ASN A 251 -39.38 -17.18 35.15
CA ASN A 251 -38.13 -16.44 35.12
C ASN A 251 -37.67 -16.15 33.70
N VAL A 252 -36.95 -15.05 33.54
CA VAL A 252 -36.28 -14.70 32.28
C VAL A 252 -34.82 -14.35 32.51
N TRP A 253 -33.94 -14.97 31.74
CA TRP A 253 -32.52 -14.61 31.67
C TRP A 253 -32.33 -13.39 30.77
N ASN A 254 -31.57 -12.41 31.25
CA ASN A 254 -31.26 -11.18 30.52
C ASN A 254 -30.16 -11.43 29.46
N GLY A 255 -30.57 -11.93 28.29
CA GLY A 255 -29.68 -12.18 27.16
C GLY A 255 -30.13 -13.34 26.30
N ASN A 256 -29.22 -13.89 25.49
CA ASN A 256 -29.51 -15.04 24.65
C ASN A 256 -29.01 -16.36 25.26
N TYR A 257 -29.35 -17.48 24.62
CA TYR A 257 -28.99 -18.83 25.10
C TYR A 257 -27.48 -19.08 25.14
N ALA A 258 -26.71 -18.47 24.22
CA ALA A 258 -25.25 -18.56 24.25
C ALA A 258 -24.68 -17.86 25.49
N GLY A 259 -25.21 -16.69 25.85
CA GLY A 259 -24.87 -15.96 27.07
C GLY A 259 -25.21 -16.75 28.33
N LEU A 260 -26.39 -17.38 28.38
CA LEU A 260 -26.77 -18.28 29.48
C LEU A 260 -25.82 -19.48 29.60
N SER A 261 -25.47 -20.12 28.48
CA SER A 261 -24.51 -21.23 28.47
C SER A 261 -23.11 -20.76 28.87
N ALA A 262 -22.69 -19.55 28.50
CA ALA A 262 -21.43 -18.97 28.94
C ALA A 262 -21.44 -18.65 30.45
N PHE A 263 -22.57 -18.17 30.98
CA PHE A 263 -22.75 -17.93 32.41
C PHE A 263 -22.63 -19.22 33.24
N ALA A 264 -23.07 -20.36 32.69
CA ALA A 264 -22.84 -21.68 33.26
C ALA A 264 -21.36 -22.15 33.18
N ARG A 265 -20.53 -21.57 32.30
CA ARG A 265 -19.11 -21.96 32.10
C ARG A 265 -18.09 -21.06 32.81
N ASN A 266 -18.32 -19.74 32.85
CA ASN A 266 -17.27 -18.76 33.12
C ASN A 266 -17.05 -18.53 34.63
N SER A 267 -16.00 -19.10 35.24
CA SER A 267 -15.44 -18.58 36.49
C SER A 267 -14.60 -17.32 36.22
N VAL A 268 -14.68 -16.30 37.09
CA VAL A 268 -13.70 -15.20 37.09
C VAL A 268 -12.39 -15.82 37.58
N SER A 269 -11.37 -15.84 36.72
CA SER A 269 -10.07 -16.43 37.06
C SER A 269 -9.43 -15.67 38.22
N SER A 270 -9.05 -16.37 39.30
CA SER A 270 -8.27 -15.76 40.39
C SER A 270 -6.97 -15.14 39.89
N ALA A 271 -6.34 -15.73 38.86
CA ALA A 271 -5.14 -15.17 38.24
C ALA A 271 -5.42 -13.84 37.53
N ALA A 272 -6.57 -13.72 36.87
CA ALA A 272 -7.00 -12.46 36.26
C ALA A 272 -7.27 -11.40 37.32
N SER A 273 -8.02 -11.75 38.38
CA SER A 273 -8.35 -10.82 39.45
C SER A 273 -7.11 -10.31 40.19
N LEU A 274 -6.15 -11.19 40.50
CA LEU A 274 -4.90 -10.82 41.15
C LEU A 274 -4.04 -9.90 40.26
N ALA A 275 -3.84 -10.28 38.99
CA ALA A 275 -3.03 -9.49 38.06
C ALA A 275 -3.65 -8.12 37.78
N ILE A 276 -4.99 -8.06 37.65
CA ILE A 276 -5.72 -6.80 37.46
C ILE A 276 -5.56 -5.91 38.69
N ALA A 277 -5.78 -6.46 39.89
CA ALA A 277 -5.66 -5.70 41.14
C ALA A 277 -4.23 -5.18 41.38
N GLU A 278 -3.23 -6.02 41.11
CA GLU A 278 -1.81 -5.67 41.23
C GLU A 278 -1.47 -4.49 40.30
N LEU A 279 -1.80 -4.60 39.01
CA LEU A 279 -1.50 -3.53 38.05
C LEU A 279 -2.29 -2.26 38.34
N ALA A 280 -3.57 -2.38 38.74
CA ALA A 280 -4.39 -1.24 39.11
C ALA A 280 -3.80 -0.47 40.29
N SER A 281 -3.28 -1.18 41.30
CA SER A 281 -2.61 -0.55 42.45
C SER A 281 -1.32 0.18 42.07
N ALA A 282 -0.63 -0.27 41.03
CA ALA A 282 0.60 0.33 40.53
C ALA A 282 0.37 1.48 39.53
N THR A 283 -0.84 1.64 38.99
CA THR A 283 -1.13 2.59 37.90
C THR A 283 -2.08 3.69 38.36
N THR A 284 -1.54 4.72 39.01
CA THR A 284 -2.31 5.84 39.59
C THR A 284 -3.16 6.59 38.56
N GLN A 285 -2.77 6.58 37.27
CA GLN A 285 -3.49 7.27 36.20
C GLN A 285 -4.89 6.69 35.95
N LEU A 286 -5.16 5.42 36.31
CA LEU A 286 -6.46 4.77 36.08
C LEU A 286 -7.61 5.42 36.85
N GLY A 287 -7.34 6.04 38.01
CA GLY A 287 -8.37 6.55 38.90
C GLY A 287 -9.10 5.45 39.68
N ALA A 288 -10.26 5.78 40.26
CA ALA A 288 -11.04 4.82 41.05
C ALA A 288 -11.66 3.72 40.18
N SER A 289 -11.77 2.52 40.73
CA SER A 289 -12.53 1.41 40.15
C SER A 289 -13.99 1.80 39.97
N THR A 290 -14.55 1.51 38.80
CA THR A 290 -15.96 1.77 38.44
C THR A 290 -16.75 0.48 38.19
N SER A 291 -16.08 -0.67 38.11
CA SER A 291 -16.68 -2.00 38.01
C SER A 291 -15.81 -3.01 38.77
N GLY A 292 -16.31 -4.23 39.04
CA GLY A 292 -15.42 -5.35 39.33
C GLY A 292 -14.85 -5.99 38.06
N VAL A 293 -14.18 -7.13 38.25
CA VAL A 293 -13.53 -7.89 37.18
C VAL A 293 -14.58 -8.69 36.41
N SER A 294 -14.70 -8.39 35.12
CA SER A 294 -15.57 -9.11 34.19
C SER A 294 -14.72 -9.97 33.25
N CYS A 295 -15.12 -11.23 33.08
CA CYS A 295 -14.43 -12.19 32.21
C CYS A 295 -15.37 -12.69 31.10
N GLY A 296 -14.78 -13.07 29.96
CA GLY A 296 -15.52 -13.44 28.76
C GLY A 296 -15.06 -12.73 27.49
N LEU A 297 -13.94 -11.99 27.57
CA LEU A 297 -13.25 -11.50 26.38
C LEU A 297 -12.63 -12.68 25.60
N ARG A 298 -12.14 -12.42 24.40
CA ARG A 298 -11.49 -13.40 23.51
C ARG A 298 -10.56 -14.34 24.29
N ASN A 299 -10.67 -15.65 24.04
CA ASN A 299 -9.84 -16.68 24.68
C ASN A 299 -9.87 -16.65 26.23
N GLY A 300 -10.98 -16.21 26.83
CA GLY A 300 -11.15 -16.19 28.28
C GLY A 300 -10.49 -14.99 28.98
N GLY A 301 -10.16 -13.93 28.24
CA GLY A 301 -9.66 -12.69 28.82
C GLY A 301 -10.68 -12.00 29.74
N CYS A 302 -10.16 -11.12 30.58
CA CYS A 302 -10.93 -10.38 31.57
C CYS A 302 -10.58 -8.89 31.54
N PHE A 303 -11.41 -8.04 32.13
CA PHE A 303 -11.14 -6.63 32.29
C PHE A 303 -11.79 -6.07 33.55
N GLN A 304 -11.32 -4.90 33.98
CA GLN A 304 -11.97 -4.08 34.99
C GLN A 304 -11.92 -2.61 34.55
N LEU A 305 -13.03 -1.89 34.74
CA LEU A 305 -13.15 -0.47 34.37
C LEU A 305 -12.78 0.45 35.52
N PHE A 306 -12.13 1.56 35.19
CA PHE A 306 -11.71 2.62 36.08
C PHE A 306 -12.11 3.98 35.51
N GLY A 307 -12.14 5.02 36.35
CA GLY A 307 -12.56 6.36 35.95
C GLY A 307 -11.86 6.92 34.70
N ASN A 308 -10.58 6.57 34.50
CA ASN A 308 -9.76 7.03 33.38
C ASN A 308 -9.30 5.89 32.44
N GLY A 309 -9.91 4.70 32.48
CA GLY A 309 -9.56 3.63 31.55
C GLY A 309 -10.05 2.24 31.98
N ALA A 310 -9.33 1.21 31.54
CA ALA A 310 -9.53 -0.15 32.02
C ALA A 310 -8.19 -0.84 32.23
N VAL A 311 -8.18 -1.88 33.07
CA VAL A 311 -7.15 -2.90 33.03
C VAL A 311 -7.71 -4.09 32.26
N ILE A 312 -6.96 -4.58 31.28
CA ILE A 312 -7.34 -5.70 30.41
C ILE A 312 -6.33 -6.82 30.61
N TRP A 313 -6.82 -8.03 30.81
CA TRP A 313 -6.03 -9.22 31.09
C TRP A 313 -6.32 -10.32 30.08
N SER A 314 -5.27 -11.01 29.65
CA SER A 314 -5.35 -12.33 29.02
C SER A 314 -4.27 -13.24 29.60
N ALA A 315 -4.45 -14.55 29.49
CA ALA A 315 -3.42 -15.51 29.91
C ALA A 315 -2.10 -15.34 29.15
N GLY A 316 -2.14 -14.85 27.90
CA GLY A 316 -0.96 -14.68 27.05
C GLY A 316 -0.20 -13.35 27.27
N THR A 317 -0.91 -12.29 27.66
CA THR A 317 -0.34 -10.93 27.75
C THR A 317 -0.22 -10.40 29.18
N GLY A 318 -0.82 -11.09 30.16
CA GLY A 318 -1.00 -10.57 31.50
C GLY A 318 -1.95 -9.38 31.55
N ALA A 319 -1.99 -8.69 32.69
CA ALA A 319 -2.76 -7.47 32.88
C ALA A 319 -2.02 -6.29 32.24
N GLN A 320 -2.74 -5.44 31.50
CA GLN A 320 -2.21 -4.21 30.90
C GLN A 320 -3.21 -3.07 31.07
N ALA A 321 -2.69 -1.89 31.36
CA ALA A 321 -3.51 -0.69 31.48
C ALA A 321 -3.86 -0.14 30.09
N SER A 322 -5.14 0.11 29.85
CA SER A 322 -5.67 0.73 28.64
C SER A 322 -6.39 2.01 29.05
N LEU A 323 -5.65 3.11 29.11
CA LEU A 323 -6.16 4.43 29.53
C LEU A 323 -7.07 5.04 28.46
N TYR A 324 -8.09 5.79 28.87
CA TYR A 324 -8.91 6.57 27.94
C TYR A 324 -8.06 7.59 27.18
N GLY A 325 -8.37 7.75 25.90
CA GLY A 325 -7.65 8.66 25.01
C GLY A 325 -7.38 8.06 23.63
N PRO A 326 -6.65 8.80 22.78
CA PRO A 326 -6.58 8.50 21.34
C PRO A 326 -6.09 7.10 21.00
N VAL A 327 -5.13 6.56 21.78
CA VAL A 327 -4.56 5.23 21.55
C VAL A 327 -5.60 4.13 21.80
N ARG A 328 -6.34 4.20 22.92
CA ARG A 328 -7.42 3.26 23.21
C ARG A 328 -8.58 3.42 22.24
N ASP A 329 -8.93 4.65 21.88
CA ASP A 329 -10.01 4.89 20.92
C ASP A 329 -9.67 4.30 19.54
N ALA A 330 -8.40 4.39 19.11
CA ALA A 330 -7.93 3.74 17.90
C ALA A 330 -7.99 2.22 18.01
N TRP A 331 -7.58 1.63 19.14
CA TRP A 331 -7.68 0.19 19.38
C TRP A 331 -9.15 -0.28 19.32
N ALA A 332 -10.06 0.44 19.96
CA ALA A 332 -11.49 0.18 19.93
C ALA A 332 -12.05 0.24 18.49
N ARG A 333 -11.67 1.26 17.70
CA ARG A 333 -12.04 1.35 16.27
C ARG A 333 -11.54 0.18 15.43
N THR A 334 -10.44 -0.44 15.82
CA THR A 334 -9.91 -1.65 15.15
C THR A 334 -10.57 -2.95 15.61
N GLY A 335 -11.53 -2.91 16.53
CA GLY A 335 -12.23 -4.10 17.06
C GLY A 335 -11.67 -4.63 18.37
N SER A 336 -10.87 -3.84 19.09
CA SER A 336 -10.28 -4.19 20.38
C SER A 336 -9.53 -5.54 20.33
N GLU A 337 -9.71 -6.43 21.30
CA GLU A 337 -9.07 -7.74 21.38
C GLU A 337 -9.52 -8.71 20.27
N ASN A 338 -10.68 -8.46 19.66
CA ASN A 338 -11.17 -9.20 18.50
C ASN A 338 -10.62 -8.64 17.18
N GLY A 339 -9.97 -7.48 17.23
CA GLY A 339 -9.36 -6.80 16.11
C GLY A 339 -8.02 -7.42 15.68
N PRO A 340 -7.41 -6.86 14.60
CA PRO A 340 -6.16 -7.36 14.05
C PRO A 340 -4.95 -7.15 14.99
N LEU A 341 -5.05 -6.26 15.99
CA LEU A 341 -3.98 -6.00 16.94
C LEU A 341 -3.97 -6.97 18.13
N GLY A 342 -5.13 -7.52 18.53
CA GLY A 342 -5.27 -8.37 19.71
C GLY A 342 -5.15 -7.61 21.03
N TYR A 343 -4.74 -8.30 22.10
CA TYR A 343 -4.58 -7.72 23.43
C TYR A 343 -3.39 -6.76 23.51
N PRO A 344 -3.47 -5.71 24.37
CA PRO A 344 -2.29 -4.92 24.72
C PRO A 344 -1.22 -5.80 25.37
N THR A 345 0.05 -5.49 25.12
CA THR A 345 1.23 -6.20 25.65
C THR A 345 2.18 -5.29 26.43
N SER A 346 1.92 -3.98 26.45
CA SER A 346 2.67 -3.00 27.24
C SER A 346 1.74 -1.99 27.89
N ALA A 347 2.26 -1.25 28.88
CA ALA A 347 1.68 0.01 29.29
C ALA A 347 1.72 1.05 28.14
N LEU A 348 0.88 2.10 28.25
CA LEU A 348 0.95 3.26 27.38
C LEU A 348 2.21 4.07 27.69
N ILE A 349 3.09 4.25 26.71
CA ILE A 349 4.33 5.02 26.84
C ILE A 349 4.14 6.36 26.12
N CYS A 350 4.25 7.46 26.86
CA CYS A 350 4.13 8.82 26.35
C CYS A 350 5.43 9.62 26.53
N GLY A 351 5.58 10.72 25.79
CA GLY A 351 6.78 11.56 25.83
C GLY A 351 7.83 11.19 24.79
N ILE A 352 7.48 10.34 23.83
CA ILE A 352 8.29 10.14 22.62
C ILE A 352 8.22 11.39 21.73
N ARG A 353 8.97 11.40 20.61
CA ARG A 353 9.12 12.54 19.68
C ARG A 353 7.81 13.31 19.48
N ASP A 354 7.86 14.65 19.48
CA ASP A 354 6.68 15.50 19.28
C ASP A 354 5.56 15.27 20.31
N LYS A 355 5.93 14.88 21.54
CA LYS A 355 5.02 14.53 22.65
C LYS A 355 4.06 13.39 22.30
N GLY A 356 4.48 12.49 21.41
CA GLY A 356 3.69 11.34 21.02
C GLY A 356 3.57 10.30 22.13
N CYS A 357 2.73 9.31 21.87
CA CYS A 357 2.58 8.13 22.70
C CYS A 357 2.53 6.87 21.84
N PHE A 358 2.86 5.72 22.41
CA PHE A 358 2.60 4.43 21.78
C PHE A 358 2.26 3.35 22.81
N GLN A 359 1.59 2.31 22.35
CA GLN A 359 1.32 1.10 23.10
C GLN A 359 1.47 -0.10 22.17
N THR A 360 2.10 -1.17 22.64
CA THR A 360 2.23 -2.42 21.87
C THR A 360 1.08 -3.35 22.17
N TYR A 361 0.75 -4.16 21.16
CA TYR A 361 -0.29 -5.19 21.19
C TYR A 361 0.31 -6.49 20.64
N GLU A 362 -0.39 -7.62 20.79
CA GLU A 362 0.07 -8.93 20.33
C GLU A 362 0.55 -8.91 18.88
N ASN A 363 -0.20 -8.23 18.01
CA ASN A 363 0.02 -8.23 16.56
C ASN A 363 0.30 -6.83 16.02
N GLY A 364 0.99 -5.99 16.79
CA GLY A 364 1.45 -4.68 16.33
C GLY A 364 1.53 -3.64 17.43
N GLU A 365 1.23 -2.41 17.06
CA GLU A 365 1.24 -1.27 17.97
C GLU A 365 0.29 -0.18 17.49
N ILE A 366 0.00 0.78 18.36
CA ILE A 366 -0.65 2.02 17.98
C ILE A 366 0.28 3.16 18.38
N LEU A 367 0.57 4.05 17.44
CA LEU A 367 1.31 5.29 17.69
C LEU A 367 0.38 6.49 17.56
N TYR A 368 0.56 7.45 18.46
CA TYR A 368 -0.17 8.71 18.50
C TYR A 368 0.79 9.89 18.41
N SER A 369 0.42 10.88 17.60
CA SER A 369 0.92 12.25 17.68
C SER A 369 -0.23 13.22 17.44
N ALA A 370 -0.13 14.44 17.98
CA ALA A 370 -1.16 15.47 17.76
C ALA A 370 -1.43 15.75 16.27
N ALA A 371 -0.39 15.66 15.42
CA ALA A 371 -0.51 15.92 13.99
C ALA A 371 -1.10 14.75 13.17
N SER A 372 -0.96 13.51 13.63
CA SER A 372 -1.38 12.31 12.86
C SER A 372 -2.60 11.60 13.43
N GLY A 373 -3.00 11.96 14.65
CA GLY A 373 -3.90 11.14 15.46
C GLY A 373 -3.24 9.82 15.87
N ALA A 374 -4.05 8.90 16.38
CA ALA A 374 -3.61 7.56 16.77
C ALA A 374 -3.88 6.57 15.63
N GLN A 375 -2.82 5.92 15.14
CA GLN A 375 -2.86 5.03 13.98
C GLN A 375 -2.25 3.67 14.31
N PRO A 376 -2.86 2.56 13.84
CA PRO A 376 -2.31 1.23 14.03
C PRO A 376 -1.12 1.00 13.09
N SER A 377 -0.09 0.33 13.59
CA SER A 377 1.04 -0.21 12.85
C SER A 377 1.05 -1.71 13.11
N THR A 378 0.45 -2.46 12.19
CA THR A 378 0.22 -3.91 12.28
C THR A 378 1.52 -4.69 12.12
N ALA A 379 1.62 -5.84 12.78
CA ALA A 379 2.76 -6.73 12.63
C ALA A 379 2.86 -7.20 11.18
N GLY A 380 4.04 -7.03 10.58
CA GLY A 380 4.27 -7.33 9.18
C GLY A 380 5.52 -6.66 8.64
N ALA A 381 5.76 -6.85 7.34
CA ALA A 381 6.95 -6.34 6.67
C ALA A 381 7.04 -4.81 6.68
N ILE A 382 5.90 -4.11 6.57
CA ILE A 382 5.84 -2.65 6.62
C ILE A 382 6.30 -2.13 7.99
N ARG A 383 5.73 -2.65 9.09
CA ARG A 383 6.17 -2.29 10.44
C ARG A 383 7.63 -2.62 10.69
N THR A 384 8.11 -3.78 10.24
CA THR A 384 9.53 -4.16 10.37
C THR A 384 10.43 -3.15 9.66
N ALA A 385 10.08 -2.73 8.44
CA ALA A 385 10.83 -1.70 7.72
C ALA A 385 10.77 -0.34 8.42
N TYR A 386 9.60 0.06 8.94
CA TYR A 386 9.42 1.28 9.71
C TYR A 386 10.30 1.32 10.96
N ARG A 387 10.29 0.25 11.75
CA ARG A 387 11.13 0.14 12.95
C ARG A 387 12.62 0.11 12.60
N LYS A 388 13.02 -0.62 11.55
CA LYS A 388 14.41 -0.63 11.05
C LYS A 388 14.88 0.77 10.61
N ALA A 389 13.99 1.59 10.09
CA ALA A 389 14.31 2.97 9.70
C ALA A 389 14.40 3.96 10.87
N GLY A 390 14.12 3.52 12.11
CA GLY A 390 14.12 4.37 13.30
C GLY A 390 12.74 4.87 13.75
N ALA A 391 11.66 4.26 13.24
CA ALA A 391 10.28 4.53 13.65
C ALA A 391 9.90 6.03 13.56
N GLU A 392 9.33 6.62 14.60
CA GLU A 392 8.94 8.04 14.64
C GLU A 392 10.13 8.99 14.51
N ASN A 393 11.35 8.52 14.84
CA ASN A 393 12.58 9.29 14.69
C ASN A 393 13.13 9.27 13.25
N SER A 394 12.61 8.38 12.39
CA SER A 394 12.97 8.31 10.98
C SER A 394 12.54 9.54 10.17
N ALA A 395 12.98 9.58 8.91
CA ALA A 395 12.52 10.58 7.94
C ALA A 395 11.01 10.55 7.72
N LEU A 396 10.35 9.40 7.94
CA LEU A 396 8.90 9.24 7.71
C LEU A 396 8.02 9.87 8.80
N GLY A 397 8.48 9.89 10.05
CA GLY A 397 7.68 10.35 11.20
C GLY A 397 6.61 9.35 11.62
N TYR A 398 5.48 9.84 12.16
CA TYR A 398 4.37 9.00 12.62
C TYR A 398 3.51 8.44 11.47
N PRO A 399 2.86 7.27 11.64
CA PRO A 399 1.86 6.81 10.69
C PRO A 399 0.65 7.76 10.67
N THR A 400 0.09 7.97 9.48
CA THR A 400 -1.12 8.81 9.25
C THR A 400 -2.31 7.98 8.78
N SER A 401 -2.13 6.69 8.54
CA SER A 401 -3.17 5.72 8.21
C SER A 401 -2.87 4.37 8.86
N GLY A 402 -3.86 3.48 8.91
CA GLY A 402 -3.60 2.05 9.00
C GLY A 402 -2.98 1.50 7.71
N GLU A 403 -2.55 0.23 7.74
CA GLU A 403 -2.07 -0.49 6.56
C GLU A 403 -3.23 -0.75 5.58
N VAL A 404 -3.03 -0.38 4.31
CA VAL A 404 -3.99 -0.56 3.22
C VAL A 404 -3.46 -1.61 2.27
N CYS A 405 -4.14 -2.74 2.20
CA CYS A 405 -3.81 -3.87 1.35
C CYS A 405 -4.82 -4.03 0.20
N GLY A 406 -4.47 -4.87 -0.78
CA GLY A 406 -5.27 -5.08 -2.00
C GLY A 406 -4.82 -4.23 -3.18
N LEU A 407 -3.60 -3.70 -3.13
CA LEU A 407 -2.94 -3.10 -4.30
C LEU A 407 -2.61 -4.18 -5.33
N ARG A 408 -2.14 -3.75 -6.50
CA ARG A 408 -1.59 -4.61 -7.55
C ARG A 408 -0.67 -5.71 -6.96
N ASN A 409 -0.83 -6.94 -7.44
CA ASN A 409 -0.08 -8.11 -6.98
C ASN A 409 -0.16 -8.35 -5.46
N SER A 410 -1.33 -8.09 -4.87
CA SER A 410 -1.59 -8.23 -3.42
C SER A 410 -0.68 -7.36 -2.56
N GLY A 411 -0.22 -6.22 -3.09
CA GLY A 411 0.62 -5.29 -2.35
C GLY A 411 -0.15 -4.56 -1.26
N CYS A 412 0.61 -3.98 -0.34
CA CYS A 412 0.11 -3.14 0.75
C CYS A 412 0.93 -1.85 0.85
N TYR A 413 0.35 -0.80 1.42
CA TYR A 413 1.08 0.39 1.79
C TYR A 413 0.58 0.95 3.12
N GLN A 414 1.43 1.72 3.79
CA GLN A 414 1.02 2.55 4.92
C GLN A 414 1.55 3.97 4.73
N SER A 415 0.71 4.96 5.01
CA SER A 415 1.09 6.38 4.94
C SER A 415 1.68 6.85 6.25
N TYR A 416 2.67 7.72 6.14
CA TYR A 416 3.33 8.41 7.25
C TYR A 416 3.35 9.92 6.98
N GLN A 417 3.64 10.72 8.01
CA GLN A 417 3.66 12.19 7.90
C GLN A 417 4.50 12.71 6.73
N ARG A 418 5.62 12.05 6.44
CA ARG A 418 6.59 12.46 5.42
C ARG A 418 6.93 11.34 4.46
N GLY A 419 5.93 10.56 4.06
CA GLY A 419 6.10 9.54 3.02
C GLY A 419 5.18 8.35 3.22
N GLU A 420 5.63 7.21 2.71
CA GLU A 420 4.94 5.94 2.81
C GLU A 420 5.92 4.79 2.81
N ILE A 421 5.46 3.61 3.22
CA ILE A 421 6.16 2.36 2.97
C ILE A 421 5.24 1.51 2.10
N LEU A 422 5.74 1.07 0.95
CA LEU A 422 5.03 0.15 0.06
C LEU A 422 5.66 -1.23 0.18
N TRP A 423 4.83 -2.26 0.17
CA TRP A 423 5.24 -3.65 0.19
C TRP A 423 4.61 -4.42 -0.96
N SER A 424 5.40 -5.30 -1.57
CA SER A 424 4.92 -6.39 -2.41
C SER A 424 5.75 -7.64 -2.12
N GLN A 425 5.21 -8.81 -2.45
CA GLN A 425 5.94 -10.07 -2.31
C GLN A 425 7.27 -10.07 -3.07
N ALA A 426 7.33 -9.39 -4.23
CA ALA A 426 8.52 -9.36 -5.08
C ALA A 426 9.61 -8.39 -4.59
N THR A 427 9.23 -7.29 -3.94
CA THR A 427 10.16 -6.19 -3.60
C THR A 427 10.45 -6.06 -2.11
N GLY A 428 9.67 -6.72 -1.26
CA GLY A 428 9.65 -6.42 0.17
C GLY A 428 9.14 -5.01 0.46
N ALA A 429 9.30 -4.58 1.71
CA ALA A 429 8.83 -3.28 2.17
C ALA A 429 9.90 -2.21 1.90
N GLN A 430 9.56 -1.20 1.12
CA GLN A 430 10.48 -0.14 0.72
C GLN A 430 9.90 1.24 1.07
N LEU A 431 10.77 2.09 1.62
CA LEU A 431 10.42 3.45 1.99
C LEU A 431 10.31 4.33 0.74
N SER A 432 9.22 5.07 0.62
CA SER A 432 9.06 6.16 -0.34
C SER A 432 8.87 7.45 0.45
N GLU A 433 9.96 8.15 0.71
CA GLU A 433 9.98 9.41 1.46
C GLU A 433 9.32 10.54 0.67
N ALA A 434 8.75 11.52 1.38
CA ALA A 434 8.23 12.74 0.79
C ALA A 434 9.34 13.48 0.03
N GLY A 435 9.00 13.96 -1.16
CA GLY A 435 9.92 14.69 -2.03
C GLY A 435 9.61 14.50 -3.51
N PRO A 436 10.48 15.03 -4.39
CA PRO A 436 10.26 15.01 -5.83
C PRO A 436 10.11 13.60 -6.41
N ILE A 437 10.90 12.63 -5.96
CA ILE A 437 10.86 11.24 -6.45
C ILE A 437 9.48 10.62 -6.20
N ARG A 438 8.98 10.69 -4.95
CA ARG A 438 7.64 10.21 -4.61
C ARG A 438 6.55 10.96 -5.37
N THR A 439 6.69 12.27 -5.52
CA THR A 439 5.73 13.10 -6.26
C THR A 439 5.64 12.64 -7.72
N ALA A 440 6.77 12.41 -8.39
CA ALA A 440 6.82 11.89 -9.74
C ALA A 440 6.24 10.46 -9.83
N TYR A 441 6.58 9.59 -8.87
CA TYR A 441 6.03 8.23 -8.80
C TYR A 441 4.50 8.23 -8.69
N ARG A 442 3.94 9.03 -7.78
CA ARG A 442 2.48 9.17 -7.62
C ARG A 442 1.82 9.76 -8.86
N LYS A 443 2.43 10.79 -9.48
CA LYS A 443 1.94 11.39 -10.73
C LYS A 443 1.90 10.38 -11.89
N ALA A 444 2.85 9.46 -11.93
CA ALA A 444 2.90 8.39 -12.94
C ALA A 444 1.88 7.26 -12.72
N GLY A 445 1.12 7.27 -11.63
CA GLY A 445 0.15 6.22 -11.28
C GLY A 445 0.67 5.21 -10.24
N ALA A 446 1.77 5.52 -9.54
CA ALA A 446 2.33 4.71 -8.47
C ALA A 446 2.59 3.25 -8.88
N GLU A 447 2.14 2.27 -8.10
CA GLU A 447 2.35 0.84 -8.36
C GLU A 447 1.62 0.33 -9.61
N ASN A 448 0.61 1.07 -10.07
CA ASN A 448 -0.10 0.80 -11.32
C ASN A 448 0.61 1.42 -12.54
N SER A 449 1.65 2.24 -12.33
CA SER A 449 2.49 2.75 -13.41
C SER A 449 3.32 1.64 -14.06
N ALA A 450 3.96 1.99 -15.18
CA ALA A 450 4.92 1.11 -15.85
C ALA A 450 6.13 0.77 -14.99
N LEU A 451 6.43 1.51 -13.91
CA LEU A 451 7.57 1.25 -13.03
C LEU A 451 7.30 0.13 -12.01
N GLY A 452 6.05 -0.07 -11.60
CA GLY A 452 5.68 -1.00 -10.53
C GLY A 452 6.14 -0.55 -9.14
N PHE A 453 6.29 -1.50 -8.21
CA PHE A 453 6.69 -1.20 -6.83
C PHE A 453 8.15 -0.74 -6.73
N PRO A 454 8.49 0.09 -5.72
CA PRO A 454 9.88 0.39 -5.39
C PRO A 454 10.66 -0.88 -5.01
N THR A 455 11.92 -0.98 -5.43
CA THR A 455 12.85 -2.07 -5.07
C THR A 455 13.93 -1.64 -4.09
N SER A 456 14.05 -0.34 -3.83
CA SER A 456 14.96 0.24 -2.86
C SER A 456 14.31 1.42 -2.14
N GLY A 457 14.89 1.85 -1.02
CA GLY A 457 14.69 3.22 -0.52
C GLY A 457 15.34 4.27 -1.44
N LYS A 458 15.19 5.54 -1.10
CA LYS A 458 15.88 6.66 -1.76
C LYS A 458 17.37 6.59 -1.46
N ILE A 459 18.20 6.55 -2.50
CA ILE A 459 19.67 6.54 -2.41
C ILE A 459 20.18 7.88 -2.93
N CYS A 460 20.94 8.58 -2.11
CA CYS A 460 21.54 9.88 -2.43
C CYS A 460 23.06 9.80 -2.42
N GLY A 461 23.72 10.81 -2.99
CA GLY A 461 25.18 10.87 -3.11
C GLY A 461 25.69 10.76 -4.55
N LEU A 462 24.78 10.79 -5.53
CA LEU A 462 25.16 10.90 -6.94
C LEU A 462 25.74 12.29 -7.25
N PRO A 463 26.49 12.47 -8.36
CA PRO A 463 27.00 13.77 -8.79
C PRO A 463 25.92 14.87 -8.80
N GLN A 464 26.30 16.13 -8.57
CA GLN A 464 25.35 17.26 -8.50
C GLN A 464 24.25 17.06 -7.43
N THR A 465 24.59 16.45 -6.29
CA THR A 465 23.65 16.18 -5.18
C THR A 465 22.44 15.34 -5.59
N GLY A 466 22.62 14.46 -6.57
CA GLY A 466 21.54 13.65 -7.09
C GLY A 466 21.16 12.50 -6.16
N CYS A 467 19.90 12.09 -6.31
CA CYS A 467 19.34 10.93 -5.65
C CYS A 467 18.57 10.09 -6.67
N TYR A 468 18.40 8.81 -6.39
CA TYR A 468 17.51 7.95 -7.16
C TYR A 468 16.75 6.98 -6.25
N GLN A 469 15.69 6.41 -6.79
CA GLN A 469 15.01 5.26 -6.21
C GLN A 469 14.77 4.22 -7.30
N GLY A 470 15.08 2.97 -7.00
CA GLY A 470 14.83 1.83 -7.89
C GLY A 470 13.38 1.37 -7.80
N PHE A 471 12.85 0.91 -8.93
CA PHE A 471 11.54 0.29 -9.08
C PHE A 471 11.66 -0.99 -9.92
N GLN A 472 10.65 -1.86 -9.88
CA GLN A 472 10.67 -3.15 -10.58
C GLN A 472 11.04 -3.02 -12.06
N ALA A 473 10.54 -1.99 -12.73
CA ALA A 473 10.75 -1.76 -14.15
C ALA A 473 11.45 -0.42 -14.44
N GLY A 474 12.34 0.04 -13.56
CA GLY A 474 13.18 1.21 -13.83
C GLY A 474 13.68 1.93 -12.59
N ALA A 475 13.91 3.22 -12.73
CA ALA A 475 14.26 4.10 -11.63
C ALA A 475 13.61 5.47 -11.82
N ILE A 476 13.48 6.22 -10.73
CA ILE A 476 13.26 7.67 -10.79
C ILE A 476 14.52 8.32 -10.24
N ILE A 477 15.12 9.19 -11.04
CA ILE A 477 16.37 9.89 -10.72
C ILE A 477 16.06 11.38 -10.58
N GLN A 478 16.68 12.04 -9.62
CA GLN A 478 16.44 13.45 -9.34
C GLN A 478 17.73 14.22 -9.04
N THR A 479 17.80 15.44 -9.56
CA THR A 479 18.71 16.49 -9.07
C THR A 479 17.93 17.78 -8.82
N PRO A 480 18.47 18.73 -8.04
CA PRO A 480 17.86 20.06 -7.89
C PRO A 480 17.66 20.77 -9.24
N ALA A 481 18.57 20.57 -10.20
CA ALA A 481 18.53 21.24 -11.51
C ALA A 481 17.52 20.63 -12.49
N THR A 482 17.34 19.30 -12.47
CA THR A 482 16.51 18.59 -13.47
C THR A 482 15.14 18.17 -12.94
N GLY A 483 14.91 18.27 -11.64
CA GLY A 483 13.74 17.68 -10.99
C GLY A 483 13.79 16.15 -11.00
N ALA A 484 12.69 15.50 -10.65
CA ALA A 484 12.59 14.04 -10.68
C ALA A 484 12.11 13.56 -12.04
N GLN A 485 12.88 12.66 -12.66
CA GLN A 485 12.63 12.15 -14.00
C GLN A 485 12.53 10.63 -13.99
N LEU A 486 11.54 10.11 -14.70
CA LEU A 486 11.36 8.68 -14.89
C LEU A 486 12.41 8.14 -15.86
N SER A 487 13.02 7.02 -15.48
CA SER A 487 13.93 6.24 -16.31
C SER A 487 13.46 4.79 -16.31
N PRO A 488 12.44 4.45 -17.12
CA PRO A 488 11.96 3.09 -17.22
C PRO A 488 13.02 2.17 -17.84
N ASN A 489 12.96 0.88 -17.52
CA ASN A 489 13.78 -0.14 -18.17
C ASN A 489 13.44 -0.22 -19.66
N GLY A 490 14.47 -0.30 -20.49
CA GLY A 490 14.34 -0.34 -21.93
C GLY A 490 15.61 0.14 -22.62
N PRO A 491 15.64 0.13 -23.97
CA PRO A 491 16.84 0.41 -24.75
C PRO A 491 17.50 1.77 -24.43
N ILE A 492 16.70 2.82 -24.19
CA ILE A 492 17.21 4.16 -23.85
C ILE A 492 17.96 4.14 -22.52
N ARG A 493 17.37 3.56 -21.47
CA ARG A 493 18.02 3.44 -20.17
C ARG A 493 19.25 2.53 -20.23
N THR A 494 19.20 1.45 -21.00
CA THR A 494 20.37 0.57 -21.23
C THR A 494 21.52 1.32 -21.91
N ALA A 495 21.24 2.13 -22.94
CA ALA A 495 22.26 2.96 -23.58
C ALA A 495 22.83 4.02 -22.61
N TRP A 496 21.98 4.64 -21.79
CA TRP A 496 22.42 5.58 -20.76
C TRP A 496 23.32 4.89 -19.72
N ALA A 497 22.94 3.71 -19.25
CA ALA A 497 23.73 2.87 -18.35
C ALA A 497 25.11 2.55 -18.92
N ASN A 498 25.15 2.06 -20.17
CA ASN A 498 26.39 1.72 -20.87
C ASN A 498 27.29 2.94 -21.11
N SER A 499 26.72 4.15 -21.10
CA SER A 499 27.48 5.40 -21.19
C SER A 499 27.94 5.97 -19.85
N GLY A 500 27.66 5.30 -18.73
CA GLY A 500 28.06 5.73 -17.38
C GLY A 500 27.00 6.52 -16.61
N PHE A 501 25.72 6.39 -16.98
CA PHE A 501 24.58 7.09 -16.35
C PHE A 501 24.84 8.61 -16.18
N GLU A 502 24.51 9.18 -15.02
CA GLU A 502 24.69 10.60 -14.70
C GLU A 502 26.15 11.05 -14.63
N GLY A 503 27.08 10.12 -14.38
CA GLY A 503 28.52 10.37 -14.46
C GLY A 503 29.04 10.40 -15.90
N GLY A 504 28.23 9.94 -16.85
CA GLY A 504 28.55 9.84 -18.27
C GLY A 504 28.44 11.17 -19.03
N PRO A 505 28.65 11.13 -20.37
CA PRO A 505 28.69 12.31 -21.22
C PRO A 505 27.35 13.04 -21.34
N LEU A 506 26.22 12.38 -21.05
CA LEU A 506 24.89 12.95 -21.12
C LEU A 506 24.46 13.72 -19.86
N GLY A 507 24.98 13.34 -18.69
CA GLY A 507 24.47 13.80 -17.40
C GLY A 507 23.08 13.24 -17.09
N TYR A 508 22.29 13.99 -16.33
CA TYR A 508 20.95 13.60 -15.91
C TYR A 508 19.90 13.76 -17.01
N PRO A 509 18.83 12.92 -17.03
CA PRO A 509 17.65 13.18 -17.85
C PRO A 509 17.03 14.53 -17.45
N THR A 510 16.50 15.26 -18.43
CA THR A 510 15.82 16.57 -18.23
C THR A 510 14.33 16.51 -18.53
N GLY A 511 13.83 15.36 -18.99
CA GLY A 511 12.44 15.12 -19.30
C GLY A 511 12.15 13.63 -19.45
N GLU A 512 10.85 13.31 -19.57
CA GLU A 512 10.38 11.95 -19.79
C GLU A 512 10.71 11.45 -21.20
N THR A 513 10.67 10.12 -21.37
CA THR A 513 10.81 9.51 -22.69
C THR A 513 9.56 9.80 -23.52
N THR A 514 9.74 10.40 -24.69
CA THR A 514 8.66 10.63 -25.67
C THR A 514 8.77 9.58 -26.77
N CYS A 515 7.73 8.75 -26.92
CA CYS A 515 7.61 7.74 -27.95
C CYS A 515 6.54 8.11 -28.98
N GLY A 516 6.56 7.47 -30.16
CA GLY A 516 5.65 7.78 -31.26
C GLY A 516 6.25 8.73 -32.30
N LEU A 517 7.58 8.86 -32.31
CA LEU A 517 8.30 9.53 -33.40
C LEU A 517 8.17 8.73 -34.71
N VAL A 518 8.62 9.32 -35.82
CA VAL A 518 8.61 8.69 -37.14
C VAL A 518 9.20 7.27 -37.10
N ASN A 519 8.59 6.33 -37.82
CA ASN A 519 9.01 4.92 -37.83
C ASN A 519 9.05 4.25 -36.44
N GLY A 520 8.21 4.71 -35.49
CA GLY A 520 8.05 4.11 -34.17
C GLY A 520 9.17 4.45 -33.18
N GLY A 521 9.92 5.52 -33.43
CA GLY A 521 11.02 5.92 -32.56
C GLY A 521 10.59 6.54 -31.23
N CYS A 522 11.54 6.61 -30.32
CA CYS A 522 11.44 7.28 -29.03
C CYS A 522 12.68 8.17 -28.81
N TYR A 523 12.54 9.22 -28.00
CA TYR A 523 13.69 9.95 -27.50
C TYR A 523 13.52 10.35 -26.04
N GLN A 524 14.64 10.53 -25.34
CA GLN A 524 14.68 11.13 -24.02
C GLN A 524 15.73 12.24 -23.98
N PRO A 525 15.39 13.46 -23.53
CA PRO A 525 16.35 14.55 -23.38
C PRO A 525 17.18 14.41 -22.08
N TYR A 526 18.44 14.84 -22.15
CA TYR A 526 19.41 14.86 -21.06
C TYR A 526 20.12 16.23 -21.01
N GLN A 527 20.78 16.54 -19.90
CA GLN A 527 21.48 17.82 -19.70
C GLN A 527 22.42 18.19 -20.85
N LYS A 528 23.14 17.20 -21.39
CA LYS A 528 24.15 17.39 -22.44
C LYS A 528 23.79 16.70 -23.76
N GLY A 529 22.51 16.41 -23.99
CA GLY A 529 22.09 15.78 -25.25
C GLY A 529 20.75 15.07 -25.16
N ALA A 530 20.64 13.96 -25.87
CA ALA A 530 19.47 13.07 -25.88
C ALA A 530 19.94 11.67 -26.24
N ILE A 531 19.12 10.69 -25.90
CA ILE A 531 19.21 9.36 -26.49
C ILE A 531 18.00 9.20 -27.38
N LEU A 532 18.23 8.77 -28.62
CA LEU A 532 17.17 8.39 -29.54
C LEU A 532 17.20 6.89 -29.75
N TRP A 533 16.03 6.28 -29.86
CA TRP A 533 15.86 4.89 -30.16
C TRP A 533 14.89 4.73 -31.33
N SER A 534 15.17 3.80 -32.23
CA SER A 534 14.21 3.27 -33.18
C SER A 534 14.38 1.76 -33.31
N PRO A 535 13.36 1.02 -33.77
CA PRO A 535 13.49 -0.41 -34.04
C PRO A 535 14.65 -0.75 -35.00
N ALA A 536 14.96 0.14 -35.94
CA ALA A 536 15.99 -0.08 -36.96
C ALA A 536 17.42 0.23 -36.48
N THR A 537 17.59 1.18 -35.56
CA THR A 537 18.92 1.71 -35.18
C THR A 537 19.36 1.34 -33.78
N GLY A 538 18.45 0.84 -32.94
CA GLY A 538 18.67 0.77 -31.50
C GLY A 538 18.83 2.15 -30.88
N ALA A 539 19.30 2.18 -29.62
CA ALA A 539 19.43 3.41 -28.84
C ALA A 539 20.81 4.04 -29.05
N GLN A 540 20.85 5.30 -29.49
CA GLN A 540 22.06 6.02 -29.82
C GLN A 540 22.11 7.38 -29.13
N LEU A 541 23.31 7.73 -28.67
CA LEU A 541 23.58 9.02 -28.03
C LEU A 541 23.67 10.12 -29.08
N SER A 542 22.94 11.22 -28.87
CA SER A 542 23.05 12.46 -29.63
C SER A 542 23.47 13.58 -28.67
N LEU A 543 24.77 13.80 -28.56
CA LEU A 543 25.34 14.79 -27.64
C LEU A 543 25.13 16.21 -28.17
N ASN A 544 24.93 17.17 -27.25
CA ASN A 544 24.91 18.59 -27.59
C ASN A 544 26.27 18.98 -28.20
N GLY A 545 26.22 19.66 -29.34
CA GLY A 545 27.42 20.05 -30.06
C GLY A 545 27.16 20.21 -31.56
N PRO A 546 28.21 20.51 -32.34
CA PRO A 546 28.08 20.85 -33.76
C PRO A 546 27.36 19.80 -34.61
N ILE A 547 27.61 18.51 -34.37
CA ILE A 547 26.98 17.41 -35.12
C ILE A 547 25.46 17.41 -34.89
N ARG A 548 25.01 17.45 -33.64
CA ARG A 548 23.58 17.51 -33.33
C ARG A 548 22.93 18.79 -33.85
N THR A 549 23.61 19.94 -33.78
CA THR A 549 23.12 21.19 -34.36
C THR A 549 22.94 21.09 -35.88
N ALA A 550 23.89 20.46 -36.58
CA ALA A 550 23.75 20.22 -38.02
C ALA A 550 22.59 19.25 -38.33
N TRP A 551 22.43 18.19 -37.53
CA TRP A 551 21.32 17.25 -37.68
C TRP A 551 19.96 17.91 -37.42
N ALA A 552 19.87 18.79 -36.43
CA ALA A 552 18.70 19.63 -36.18
C ALA A 552 18.36 20.49 -37.41
N GLY A 553 19.37 21.08 -38.04
CA GLY A 553 19.22 21.82 -39.30
C GLY A 553 18.70 20.98 -40.47
N THR A 554 18.88 19.65 -40.41
CA THR A 554 18.29 18.70 -41.37
C THR A 554 16.89 18.21 -40.97
N ARG A 555 16.29 18.73 -39.89
CA ARG A 555 15.00 18.29 -39.30
C ARG A 555 15.06 16.95 -38.55
N TYR A 556 16.20 16.67 -37.91
CA TYR A 556 16.39 15.48 -37.08
C TYR A 556 16.00 14.16 -37.78
N GLU A 557 15.30 13.27 -37.10
CA GLU A 557 14.86 11.97 -37.61
C GLU A 557 13.83 12.06 -38.75
N THR A 558 13.13 13.18 -38.87
CA THR A 558 12.22 13.46 -40.00
C THR A 558 12.96 13.95 -41.25
N GLY A 559 14.24 14.23 -41.09
CA GLY A 559 15.13 14.70 -42.14
C GLY A 559 15.65 13.59 -43.06
N PRO A 560 16.41 13.96 -44.11
CA PRO A 560 16.95 13.02 -45.09
C PRO A 560 17.98 12.04 -44.52
N LEU A 561 18.52 12.30 -43.32
CA LEU A 561 19.49 11.40 -42.69
C LEU A 561 18.85 10.28 -41.86
N GLY A 562 17.62 10.47 -41.37
CA GLY A 562 16.95 9.56 -40.44
C GLY A 562 17.59 9.55 -39.04
N TYR A 563 17.46 8.42 -38.33
CA TYR A 563 18.00 8.23 -36.99
C TYR A 563 19.52 8.02 -37.00
N PRO A 564 20.23 8.43 -35.92
CA PRO A 564 21.63 8.04 -35.72
C PRO A 564 21.75 6.52 -35.63
N THR A 565 22.86 5.97 -36.15
CA THR A 565 23.19 4.53 -36.12
C THR A 565 24.47 4.23 -35.35
N SER A 566 25.17 5.27 -34.89
CA SER A 566 26.35 5.16 -34.05
C SER A 566 26.33 6.23 -32.96
N ALA A 567 27.18 6.07 -31.93
CA ALA A 567 27.60 7.19 -31.10
C ALA A 567 28.44 8.20 -31.92
N VAL A 568 28.68 9.39 -31.37
CA VAL A 568 29.65 10.34 -31.93
C VAL A 568 31.05 9.78 -31.72
N ILE A 569 31.79 9.59 -32.81
CA ILE A 569 33.17 9.11 -32.80
C ILE A 569 34.09 10.29 -33.07
N CYS A 570 34.93 10.63 -32.10
CA CYS A 570 35.92 11.69 -32.17
C CYS A 570 37.35 11.12 -32.21
N GLY A 571 38.32 11.97 -32.55
CA GLY A 571 39.72 11.58 -32.70
C GLY A 571 40.16 11.37 -34.14
N LEU A 572 39.34 11.81 -35.11
CA LEU A 572 39.76 11.90 -36.51
C LEU A 572 40.82 13.00 -36.67
N SER A 573 41.58 12.93 -37.77
CA SER A 573 42.62 13.91 -38.10
C SER A 573 42.16 15.35 -37.97
N ASN A 574 43.02 16.22 -37.46
CA ASN A 574 42.72 17.62 -37.15
C ASN A 574 41.59 17.81 -36.11
N GLY A 575 41.43 16.88 -35.18
CA GLY A 575 40.45 16.97 -34.08
C GLY A 575 39.01 16.78 -34.53
N GLY A 576 38.78 16.05 -35.63
CA GLY A 576 37.46 15.85 -36.18
C GLY A 576 36.66 14.78 -35.46
N CYS A 577 35.35 14.82 -35.69
CA CYS A 577 34.39 13.84 -35.21
C CYS A 577 33.40 13.50 -36.31
N TYR A 578 32.75 12.34 -36.21
CA TYR A 578 31.60 12.01 -37.06
C TYR A 578 30.54 11.22 -36.31
N GLN A 579 29.33 11.21 -36.87
CA GLN A 579 28.25 10.32 -36.47
C GLN A 579 27.58 9.76 -37.72
N ALA A 580 27.33 8.45 -37.70
CA ALA A 580 26.59 7.78 -38.76
C ALA A 580 25.08 7.86 -38.51
N TYR A 581 24.32 7.94 -39.60
CA TYR A 581 22.86 7.97 -39.64
C TYR A 581 22.35 6.95 -40.65
N GLN A 582 21.06 6.60 -40.58
CA GLN A 582 20.46 5.58 -41.46
C GLN A 582 20.73 5.83 -42.96
N HIS A 583 20.70 7.10 -43.37
CA HIS A 583 20.83 7.51 -44.75
C HIS A 583 21.97 8.51 -44.96
N GLY A 584 23.02 8.43 -44.14
CA GLY A 584 24.21 9.26 -44.34
C GLY A 584 25.11 9.37 -43.12
N GLU A 585 25.81 10.49 -43.04
CA GLU A 585 26.68 10.84 -41.93
C GLU A 585 26.78 12.35 -41.77
N ILE A 586 27.22 12.77 -40.59
CA ILE A 586 27.64 14.15 -40.36
C ILE A 586 29.08 14.12 -39.91
N LEU A 587 29.96 14.80 -40.65
CA LEU A 587 31.35 15.00 -40.29
C LEU A 587 31.56 16.40 -39.75
N TYR A 588 32.37 16.51 -38.70
CA TYR A 588 32.76 17.76 -38.07
C TYR A 588 34.28 17.89 -38.05
N SER A 589 34.75 19.09 -38.38
CA SER A 589 36.08 19.59 -38.00
C SER A 589 35.96 21.04 -37.55
N THR A 590 36.93 21.53 -36.78
CA THR A 590 36.99 22.95 -36.37
C THR A 590 37.03 23.90 -37.57
N ALA A 591 37.69 23.50 -38.66
CA ALA A 591 37.84 24.31 -39.86
C ALA A 591 36.61 24.32 -40.78
N SER A 592 35.83 23.23 -40.82
CA SER A 592 34.67 23.10 -41.74
C SER A 592 33.30 23.22 -41.05
N GLY A 593 33.28 23.15 -39.72
CA GLY A 593 32.07 22.89 -38.96
C GLY A 593 31.48 21.51 -39.29
N ALA A 594 30.28 21.25 -38.77
CA ALA A 594 29.55 20.01 -39.04
C ALA A 594 28.82 20.11 -40.38
N LYS A 595 28.96 19.10 -41.24
CA LYS A 595 28.30 19.03 -42.55
C LYS A 595 27.70 17.64 -42.80
N PRO A 596 26.42 17.57 -43.21
CA PRO A 596 25.77 16.32 -43.55
C PRO A 596 26.18 15.86 -44.95
N THR A 597 26.31 14.55 -45.11
CA THR A 597 26.50 13.87 -46.38
C THR A 597 25.53 12.70 -46.43
N THR A 598 24.69 12.64 -47.46
CA THR A 598 23.72 11.56 -47.66
C THR A 598 24.39 10.28 -48.16
N THR A 599 23.75 9.14 -47.98
CA THR A 599 24.15 7.88 -48.63
C THR A 599 24.07 8.04 -50.14
N GLY A 600 25.14 7.70 -50.84
CA GLY A 600 25.19 7.83 -52.29
C GLY A 600 26.61 7.76 -52.83
N ALA A 601 26.74 7.91 -54.15
CA ALA A 601 28.02 7.78 -54.85
C ALA A 601 29.07 8.80 -54.38
N ILE A 602 28.66 10.02 -54.00
CA ILE A 602 29.56 11.05 -53.45
C ILE A 602 30.22 10.55 -52.16
N ARG A 603 29.43 10.10 -51.19
CA ARG A 603 29.93 9.55 -49.92
C ARG A 603 30.82 8.33 -50.13
N THR A 604 30.39 7.40 -50.99
CA THR A 604 31.14 6.18 -51.30
C THR A 604 32.51 6.53 -51.88
N LEU A 605 32.57 7.45 -52.85
CA LEU A 605 33.84 7.88 -53.42
C LEU A 605 34.73 8.57 -52.37
N TYR A 606 34.16 9.44 -51.54
CA TYR A 606 34.90 10.10 -50.46
C TYR A 606 35.53 9.09 -49.50
N ARG A 607 34.76 8.13 -48.99
CA ARG A 607 35.23 7.09 -48.06
C ARG A 607 36.28 6.17 -48.71
N ASN A 608 36.10 5.80 -49.98
CA ASN A 608 37.07 4.96 -50.72
C ASN A 608 38.39 5.69 -51.02
N ASN A 609 38.42 7.02 -50.96
CA ASN A 609 39.61 7.84 -51.20
C ASN A 609 40.17 8.41 -49.89
N ALA A 610 40.27 7.57 -48.86
CA ALA A 610 40.84 7.89 -47.54
C ALA A 610 40.11 9.00 -46.74
N ALA A 611 38.88 9.35 -47.13
CA ALA A 611 38.01 10.28 -46.41
C ALA A 611 38.72 11.58 -46.01
N GLU A 612 38.71 11.95 -44.73
CA GLU A 612 39.31 13.18 -44.22
C GLU A 612 40.83 13.22 -44.33
N ASN A 613 41.47 12.04 -44.45
CA ASN A 613 42.91 11.90 -44.67
C ASN A 613 43.27 11.96 -46.17
N GLY A 614 42.27 11.95 -47.05
CA GLY A 614 42.44 11.99 -48.49
C GLY A 614 42.71 13.40 -49.04
N LEU A 615 42.69 13.49 -50.37
CA LEU A 615 43.01 14.71 -51.12
C LEU A 615 42.08 15.89 -50.80
N LEU A 616 40.83 15.62 -50.41
CA LEU A 616 39.79 16.64 -50.28
C LEU A 616 39.65 17.23 -48.87
N GLY A 617 40.07 16.50 -47.83
CA GLY A 617 39.80 16.88 -46.43
C GLY A 617 38.32 16.83 -46.07
N TYR A 618 37.90 17.60 -45.07
CA TYR A 618 36.51 17.57 -44.57
C TYR A 618 35.50 18.26 -45.51
N PRO A 619 34.23 17.83 -45.52
CA PRO A 619 33.16 18.50 -46.25
C PRO A 619 32.92 19.92 -45.70
N THR A 620 32.72 20.89 -46.58
CA THR A 620 32.45 22.31 -46.27
C THR A 620 31.03 22.74 -46.67
N SER A 621 30.28 21.91 -47.39
CA SER A 621 28.85 22.09 -47.68
C SER A 621 28.06 20.83 -47.37
N ALA A 622 26.73 20.94 -47.28
CA ALA A 622 25.86 19.79 -47.49
C ALA A 622 25.95 19.33 -48.96
N GLU A 623 25.46 18.13 -49.26
CA GLU A 623 25.26 17.69 -50.65
C GLU A 623 24.18 18.56 -51.32
N VAL A 624 24.52 19.12 -52.48
CA VAL A 624 23.65 19.99 -53.28
C VAL A 624 23.26 19.23 -54.54
N CYS A 625 21.98 18.89 -54.66
CA CYS A 625 21.40 18.19 -55.80
C CYS A 625 20.41 19.08 -56.56
N GLY A 626 20.07 18.67 -57.78
CA GLY A 626 19.20 19.45 -58.68
C GLY A 626 19.98 20.29 -59.69
N LEU A 627 21.24 19.95 -59.93
CA LEU A 627 22.03 20.52 -61.02
C LEU A 627 21.48 20.04 -62.38
N VAL A 628 21.98 20.63 -63.48
CA VAL A 628 21.65 20.21 -64.84
C VAL A 628 21.83 18.69 -65.01
N ASN A 629 20.93 18.02 -65.74
CA ASN A 629 20.96 16.56 -65.92
C ASN A 629 20.94 15.78 -64.59
N SER A 630 20.25 16.32 -63.57
CA SER A 630 20.05 15.70 -62.26
C SER A 630 21.35 15.44 -61.48
N GLY A 631 22.40 16.22 -61.73
CA GLY A 631 23.64 16.08 -60.99
C GLY A 631 23.57 16.60 -59.56
N CYS A 632 24.59 16.22 -58.80
CA CYS A 632 24.83 16.66 -57.42
C CYS A 632 26.30 17.02 -57.23
N TYR A 633 26.60 17.87 -56.25
CA TYR A 633 27.96 18.07 -55.78
C TYR A 633 28.03 18.19 -54.26
N GLN A 634 29.20 17.94 -53.70
CA GLN A 634 29.53 18.35 -52.35
C GLN A 634 30.91 19.00 -52.33
N ASN A 635 31.02 20.15 -51.66
CA ASN A 635 32.28 20.86 -51.47
C ASN A 635 33.02 20.32 -50.25
N TYR A 636 34.34 20.32 -50.35
CA TYR A 636 35.29 19.91 -49.33
C TYR A 636 36.38 21.00 -49.20
N GLN A 637 37.21 20.91 -48.15
CA GLN A 637 38.26 21.88 -47.88
C GLN A 637 39.19 22.13 -49.07
N LYS A 638 39.50 21.07 -49.83
CA LYS A 638 40.47 21.11 -50.93
C LYS A 638 39.85 20.77 -52.30
N GLY A 639 38.55 20.96 -52.48
CA GLY A 639 37.89 20.72 -53.77
C GLY A 639 36.41 20.38 -53.64
N ALA A 640 35.91 19.60 -54.59
CA ALA A 640 34.56 19.04 -54.54
C ALA A 640 34.54 17.61 -55.09
N ILE A 641 33.47 16.89 -54.78
CA ILE A 641 33.07 15.72 -55.54
C ILE A 641 31.83 16.11 -56.35
N ILE A 642 31.86 15.83 -57.65
CA ILE A 642 30.75 16.09 -58.57
C ILE A 642 30.20 14.75 -59.03
N TRP A 643 28.87 14.61 -59.08
CA TRP A 643 28.19 13.41 -59.54
C TRP A 643 27.12 13.75 -60.58
N SER A 644 26.96 12.87 -61.56
CA SER A 644 25.78 12.82 -62.43
C SER A 644 25.39 11.37 -62.70
N PRO A 645 24.13 11.09 -63.10
CA PRO A 645 23.73 9.75 -63.51
C PRO A 645 24.59 9.17 -64.65
N ALA A 646 25.09 10.04 -65.55
CA ALA A 646 25.86 9.62 -66.72
C ALA A 646 27.34 9.36 -66.44
N THR A 647 27.93 10.04 -65.45
CA THR A 647 29.39 10.01 -65.22
C THR A 647 29.83 9.40 -63.90
N GLY A 648 28.88 9.13 -63.00
CA GLY A 648 29.21 8.73 -61.62
C GLY A 648 29.88 9.85 -60.84
N ALA A 649 30.41 9.52 -59.66
CA ALA A 649 31.04 10.50 -58.78
C ALA A 649 32.51 10.67 -59.16
N GLN A 650 32.98 11.90 -59.29
CA GLN A 650 34.36 12.23 -59.68
C GLN A 650 34.97 13.27 -58.75
N LEU A 651 36.23 13.04 -58.38
CA LEU A 651 37.02 14.01 -57.61
C LEU A 651 37.34 15.23 -58.49
N SER A 652 37.09 16.42 -57.95
CA SER A 652 37.45 17.71 -58.56
C SER A 652 38.21 18.54 -57.52
N PRO A 653 39.50 18.24 -57.29
CA PRO A 653 40.32 18.97 -56.32
C PRO A 653 40.55 20.43 -56.76
N ASN A 654 40.81 21.30 -55.79
CA ASN A 654 41.22 22.68 -56.05
C ASN A 654 42.53 22.69 -56.83
N GLY A 655 42.59 23.52 -57.87
CA GLY A 655 43.77 23.63 -58.70
C GLY A 655 43.46 24.15 -60.10
N PRO A 656 44.49 24.24 -60.96
CA PRO A 656 44.37 24.85 -62.29
C PRO A 656 43.28 24.24 -63.17
N ILE A 657 43.09 22.92 -63.12
CA ILE A 657 42.07 22.21 -63.91
C ILE A 657 40.65 22.63 -63.48
N ARG A 658 40.35 22.59 -62.17
CA ARG A 658 39.05 23.01 -61.64
C ARG A 658 38.80 24.50 -61.88
N ASN A 659 39.83 25.34 -61.76
CA ASN A 659 39.72 26.78 -62.04
C ASN A 659 39.37 27.04 -63.51
N ALA A 660 39.98 26.31 -64.45
CA ALA A 660 39.63 26.40 -65.87
C ALA A 660 38.21 25.91 -66.15
N TRP A 661 37.76 24.82 -65.50
CA TRP A 661 36.38 24.33 -65.63
C TRP A 661 35.36 25.34 -65.06
N SER A 662 35.67 25.93 -63.90
CA SER A 662 34.90 27.02 -63.29
C SER A 662 34.73 28.22 -64.22
N ALA A 663 35.82 28.65 -64.87
CA ALA A 663 35.80 29.75 -65.84
C ALA A 663 34.88 29.46 -67.05
N THR A 664 34.56 28.19 -67.30
CA THR A 664 33.60 27.77 -68.32
C THR A 664 32.19 27.48 -67.80
N ARG A 665 31.87 27.89 -66.57
CA ARG A 665 30.57 27.67 -65.89
C ARG A 665 30.30 26.21 -65.50
N TYR A 666 31.35 25.47 -65.15
CA TYR A 666 31.26 24.10 -64.63
C TYR A 666 30.41 23.17 -65.51
N GLU A 667 29.47 22.43 -64.92
CA GLU A 667 28.61 21.45 -65.59
C GLU A 667 27.61 22.07 -66.57
N THR A 668 27.34 23.38 -66.46
CA THR A 668 26.51 24.12 -67.43
C THR A 668 27.31 24.57 -68.66
N GLY A 669 28.64 24.43 -68.59
CA GLY A 669 29.58 24.76 -69.64
C GLY A 669 29.67 23.71 -70.75
N PRO A 670 30.46 24.00 -71.81
CA PRO A 670 30.61 23.11 -72.96
C PRO A 670 31.27 21.76 -72.65
N LEU A 671 31.96 21.64 -71.50
CA LEU A 671 32.56 20.39 -71.07
C LEU A 671 31.59 19.48 -70.30
N ALA A 672 30.51 20.03 -69.74
CA ALA A 672 29.58 19.32 -68.86
C ALA A 672 30.29 18.61 -67.69
N TYR A 673 29.85 17.40 -67.31
CA TYR A 673 30.36 16.70 -66.12
C TYR A 673 31.72 16.03 -66.36
N PRO A 674 32.60 15.97 -65.33
CA PRO A 674 33.81 15.15 -65.38
C PRO A 674 33.45 13.66 -65.51
N THR A 675 34.23 12.92 -66.29
CA THR A 675 34.12 11.45 -66.48
C THR A 675 35.25 10.68 -65.79
N THR A 676 36.28 11.38 -65.34
CA THR A 676 37.39 10.84 -64.54
C THR A 676 37.70 11.78 -63.36
N GLY A 677 38.43 11.28 -62.36
CA GLY A 677 39.20 12.16 -61.47
C GLY A 677 40.32 12.89 -62.20
N VAL A 678 41.02 13.79 -61.51
CA VAL A 678 42.26 14.39 -62.02
C VAL A 678 43.36 13.33 -62.04
N VAL A 679 43.91 13.06 -63.21
CA VAL A 679 45.02 12.12 -63.43
C VAL A 679 46.29 12.93 -63.65
N CYS A 680 47.28 12.73 -62.78
CA CYS A 680 48.59 13.37 -62.84
C CYS A 680 49.68 12.33 -63.13
N GLY A 681 50.83 12.80 -63.62
CA GLY A 681 51.95 11.94 -64.03
C GLY A 681 52.20 11.94 -65.55
N LEU A 682 51.57 12.87 -66.28
CA LEU A 682 51.92 13.10 -67.68
C LEU A 682 53.34 13.67 -67.80
N VAL A 683 53.95 13.56 -69.00
CA VAL A 683 55.29 14.09 -69.27
C VAL A 683 55.41 15.56 -68.84
N LYS A 684 56.57 15.96 -68.28
CA LYS A 684 56.78 17.32 -67.73
C LYS A 684 55.79 17.67 -66.60
N SER A 685 55.44 16.68 -65.78
CA SER A 685 54.60 16.81 -64.57
C SER A 685 53.20 17.37 -64.85
N GLY A 686 52.63 17.02 -66.00
CA GLY A 686 51.29 17.45 -66.35
C GLY A 686 50.20 16.60 -65.72
N CYS A 687 48.98 17.13 -65.77
CA CYS A 687 47.77 16.48 -65.33
C CYS A 687 46.65 16.70 -66.34
N TYR A 688 45.64 15.84 -66.33
CA TYR A 688 44.42 16.04 -67.09
C TYR A 688 43.19 15.57 -66.32
N GLN A 689 42.02 16.03 -66.76
CA GLN A 689 40.74 15.47 -66.36
C GLN A 689 39.84 15.40 -67.58
N ASN A 690 39.19 14.24 -67.78
CA ASN A 690 38.22 14.06 -68.84
C ASN A 690 36.83 14.52 -68.38
N TYR A 691 36.06 15.03 -69.34
CA TYR A 691 34.70 15.50 -69.20
C TYR A 691 33.87 14.95 -70.37
N GLN A 692 32.54 14.99 -70.27
CA GLN A 692 31.66 14.52 -71.34
C GLN A 692 31.94 15.26 -72.67
N GLY A 693 32.23 16.56 -72.60
CA GLY A 693 32.52 17.41 -73.77
C GLY A 693 33.99 17.52 -74.17
N GLY A 694 34.92 16.78 -73.56
CA GLY A 694 36.36 16.86 -73.89
C GLY A 694 37.27 16.59 -72.70
N ALA A 695 38.38 17.31 -72.61
CA ALA A 695 39.23 17.30 -71.42
C ALA A 695 39.78 18.69 -71.10
N ILE A 696 40.29 18.85 -69.89
CA ILE A 696 41.19 19.93 -69.54
C ILE A 696 42.56 19.31 -69.28
N ILE A 697 43.59 19.80 -69.98
CA ILE A 697 44.98 19.38 -69.79
C ILE A 697 45.75 20.54 -69.18
N TRP A 698 46.61 20.24 -68.21
CA TRP A 698 47.44 21.20 -67.52
C TRP A 698 48.91 20.77 -67.52
N SER A 699 49.81 21.72 -67.71
CA SER A 699 51.22 21.58 -67.36
C SER A 699 51.72 22.84 -66.65
N PRO A 700 52.84 22.77 -65.90
CA PRO A 700 53.45 23.94 -65.27
C PRO A 700 53.77 25.07 -66.26
N THR A 701 54.11 24.73 -67.51
CA THR A 701 54.55 25.70 -68.53
C THR A 701 53.41 26.29 -69.35
N THR A 702 52.31 25.56 -69.55
CA THR A 702 51.22 25.99 -70.44
C THR A 702 49.95 26.43 -69.69
N GLY A 703 49.85 26.11 -68.40
CA GLY A 703 48.62 26.31 -67.63
C GLY A 703 47.51 25.35 -68.07
N ALA A 704 46.30 25.57 -67.55
CA ALA A 704 45.17 24.69 -67.84
C ALA A 704 44.50 25.13 -69.14
N ARG A 705 44.31 24.19 -70.06
CA ARG A 705 43.76 24.43 -71.40
C ARG A 705 42.67 23.43 -71.72
N LEU A 706 41.56 23.93 -72.23
CA LEU A 706 40.48 23.11 -72.74
C LEU A 706 40.92 22.42 -74.02
N SER A 707 40.59 21.14 -74.13
CA SER A 707 40.69 20.34 -75.34
C SER A 707 39.32 19.70 -75.56
N PRO A 708 38.38 20.43 -76.19
CA PRO A 708 37.04 19.93 -76.46
C PRO A 708 37.07 18.70 -77.38
N ASN A 709 36.03 17.88 -77.30
CA ASN A 709 35.83 16.82 -78.28
C ASN A 709 35.66 17.42 -79.69
N GLY A 710 36.33 16.82 -80.66
CA GLY A 710 36.26 17.25 -82.05
C GLY A 710 37.55 16.97 -82.82
N PRO A 711 37.57 17.33 -84.12
CA PRO A 711 38.63 16.94 -85.05
C PRO A 711 40.04 17.36 -84.62
N ILE A 712 40.17 18.52 -83.96
CA ILE A 712 41.47 19.02 -83.46
C ILE A 712 42.03 18.08 -82.38
N ARG A 713 41.21 17.73 -81.38
CA ARG A 713 41.61 16.79 -80.32
C ARG A 713 41.87 15.40 -80.88
N THR A 714 41.07 14.94 -81.84
CA THR A 714 41.28 13.64 -82.52
C THR A 714 42.63 13.60 -83.24
N LEU A 715 43.01 14.64 -83.96
CA LEU A 715 44.33 14.69 -84.60
C LEU A 715 45.45 14.79 -83.57
N TRP A 716 45.27 15.58 -82.51
CA TRP A 716 46.26 15.66 -81.44
C TRP A 716 46.48 14.29 -80.76
N GLN A 717 45.41 13.53 -80.52
CA GLN A 717 45.47 12.15 -80.05
C GLN A 717 46.30 11.26 -80.98
N GLN A 718 46.05 11.31 -82.30
CA GLN A 718 46.78 10.53 -83.30
C GLN A 718 48.28 10.85 -83.32
N THR A 719 48.68 12.04 -82.85
CA THR A 719 50.09 12.42 -82.74
C THR A 719 50.75 12.01 -81.44
N GLY A 720 50.03 11.35 -80.52
CA GLY A 720 50.54 10.95 -79.19
C GLY A 720 50.23 11.94 -78.07
N PHE A 721 49.23 12.81 -78.25
CA PHE A 721 48.86 13.86 -77.29
C PHE A 721 50.09 14.69 -76.83
N GLU A 722 50.27 14.89 -75.53
CA GLU A 722 51.34 15.68 -74.93
C GLU A 722 52.73 15.01 -75.01
N THR A 723 52.78 13.70 -75.27
CA THR A 723 54.03 12.97 -75.54
C THR A 723 54.49 13.10 -77.00
N GLY A 724 53.56 13.51 -77.86
CA GLY A 724 53.76 13.69 -79.30
C GLY A 724 54.53 14.96 -79.67
N ARG A 725 54.82 15.10 -80.97
CA ARG A 725 55.58 16.25 -81.53
C ARG A 725 54.96 17.63 -81.26
N LEU A 726 53.65 17.68 -81.01
CA LEU A 726 52.94 18.94 -80.72
C LEU A 726 53.06 19.35 -79.24
N GLY A 727 53.21 18.38 -78.33
CA GLY A 727 53.23 18.62 -76.88
C GLY A 727 51.90 19.18 -76.36
N TYR A 728 51.98 20.02 -75.32
CA TYR A 728 50.80 20.56 -74.63
C TYR A 728 50.12 21.68 -75.42
N PRO A 729 48.79 21.83 -75.34
CA PRO A 729 48.11 23.02 -75.83
C PRO A 729 48.62 24.27 -75.10
N THR A 730 48.86 25.37 -75.81
CA THR A 730 49.33 26.65 -75.22
C THR A 730 48.22 27.68 -75.10
N GLY A 731 47.11 27.50 -75.82
CA GLY A 731 45.95 28.40 -75.85
C GLY A 731 44.62 27.67 -76.06
N ALA A 732 43.53 28.42 -75.95
CA ALA A 732 42.19 27.90 -76.21
C ALA A 732 41.99 27.60 -77.71
N GLN A 733 41.13 26.65 -78.01
CA GLN A 733 40.61 26.48 -79.37
C GLN A 733 39.74 27.69 -79.72
N THR A 734 40.12 28.44 -80.74
CA THR A 734 39.34 29.58 -81.25
C THR A 734 38.75 29.23 -82.60
N CYS A 735 37.48 29.56 -82.79
CA CYS A 735 36.78 29.38 -84.06
C CYS A 735 36.40 30.74 -84.64
N ASN A 736 36.36 30.85 -85.97
CA ASN A 736 35.76 32.02 -86.62
C ASN A 736 34.25 32.11 -86.29
N THR A 737 33.64 33.25 -86.59
CA THR A 737 32.23 33.55 -86.26
C THR A 737 31.24 32.52 -86.83
N THR A 738 31.53 31.96 -88.01
CA THR A 738 30.73 30.93 -88.66
C THR A 738 31.05 29.51 -88.20
N LYS A 739 32.03 29.32 -87.31
CA LYS A 739 32.55 28.03 -86.83
C LYS A 739 32.99 27.07 -87.95
N THR A 740 33.34 27.61 -89.12
CA THR A 740 33.83 26.81 -90.27
C THR A 740 35.34 26.59 -90.23
N THR A 741 36.06 27.36 -89.41
CA THR A 741 37.49 27.21 -89.16
C THR A 741 37.77 27.35 -87.68
N CYS A 742 38.45 26.37 -87.09
CA CYS A 742 38.90 26.39 -85.70
C CYS A 742 40.41 26.14 -85.63
N THR A 743 41.11 26.81 -84.71
CA THR A 743 42.56 26.63 -84.51
C THR A 743 42.86 26.45 -83.03
N GLN A 744 43.81 25.59 -82.69
CA GLN A 744 44.38 25.49 -81.35
C GLN A 744 45.92 25.50 -81.43
N PRO A 745 46.60 26.39 -80.68
CA PRO A 745 48.06 26.38 -80.60
C PRO A 745 48.56 25.37 -79.55
N PHE A 746 49.71 24.77 -79.84
CA PHE A 746 50.43 23.81 -79.02
C PHE A 746 51.90 24.23 -78.90
N THR A 747 52.66 23.62 -77.98
CA THR A 747 54.08 23.94 -77.79
C THR A 747 54.94 23.71 -79.03
N GLY A 748 54.59 22.73 -79.86
CA GLY A 748 55.34 22.31 -81.05
C GLY A 748 54.66 22.65 -82.39
N GLY A 749 53.68 23.57 -82.41
CA GLY A 749 52.97 23.96 -83.63
C GLY A 749 51.51 24.35 -83.38
N LYS A 750 50.68 24.37 -84.43
CA LYS A 750 49.23 24.60 -84.28
C LYS A 750 48.42 23.61 -85.11
N ILE A 751 47.28 23.16 -84.59
CA ILE A 751 46.30 22.40 -85.38
C ILE A 751 45.22 23.36 -85.85
N THR A 752 44.93 23.33 -87.16
CA THR A 752 43.77 24.02 -87.75
C THR A 752 42.80 22.95 -88.28
N TRP A 753 41.52 23.13 -88.00
CA TRP A 753 40.44 22.38 -88.64
C TRP A 753 39.60 23.33 -89.50
N THR A 754 39.28 22.90 -90.72
CA THR A 754 38.29 23.56 -91.58
C THR A 754 37.24 22.56 -92.05
N THR A 755 36.05 23.06 -92.39
CA THR A 755 34.98 22.23 -92.98
C THR A 755 35.37 21.57 -94.30
N THR A 756 36.32 22.14 -95.04
CA THR A 756 36.76 21.66 -96.36
C THR A 756 37.94 20.70 -96.32
N ARG A 757 38.84 20.83 -95.32
CA ARG A 757 40.12 20.10 -95.27
C ARG A 757 40.22 19.11 -94.11
N GLY A 758 39.31 19.19 -93.12
CA GLY A 758 39.49 18.47 -91.87
C GLY A 758 40.61 19.08 -91.02
N ALA A 759 41.08 18.32 -90.03
CA ALA A 759 42.13 18.78 -89.10
C ALA A 759 43.51 18.51 -89.70
N TYR A 760 44.40 19.49 -89.64
CA TYR A 760 45.79 19.35 -90.08
C TYR A 760 46.75 20.16 -89.20
N ILE A 761 48.00 19.72 -89.15
CA ILE A 761 49.08 20.37 -88.40
C ILE A 761 49.74 21.42 -89.29
N ASN A 762 49.93 22.61 -88.75
CA ASN A 762 50.71 23.68 -89.37
C ASN A 762 52.05 23.83 -88.67
#